data_AF-A0A0E0HMT5-F1
#
_entry.id   AF-A0A0E0HMT5-F1
#
_cell.length_a   1.000
_cell.length_b   1.000
_cell.length_c   1.000
_cell.angle_alpha   90.00
_cell.angle_beta   90.00
_cell.angle_gamma   90.00
#
_symmetry.space_group_name_H-M   'P 1'
#
loop_
_entity.id
_entity.type
_entity.pdbx_description
1 polymer ?
#
loop_
_entity_poly.entity_id
_entity_poly.type
_entity_poly.pdbx_seq_one_letter_code
_entity_poly.pdbx_strand_id
1 'polypeptide(L)'
;MPAQATLPAAAARRPHALLVPFPSSGFINPMFHFARLLRSAGFVVTFVNTERNHALMLSRGRKRDGDGIRYEAIPDGLSPPERAGAQDDYGFGLLHAVRANGPGHLRGLIARLNTGRGGGGAGDSPPPPVTCVVASELMSFALDVAAELGVAAYMLWGTSACGLSCGLAVRELRRRGYHPRTPVPMCDSPSSSSCSSLSLALAMGERMRRAAHAMLFPFPCSGHINPTLKLAELLHSRGVHVTFVNTEHNHERLLRRRGGGGALRGREGFRFEAVPDGLRDEESAAPDSTVRLYLSLRRSCGAPLVEVARRVASGGGVPPVTCVVLSGLVSFALDVAEELGVPAFVLWGTSACGFACTLRLRQLRQRGYTPLKDESYLTNGYLDTPIDWIAGVPTVRLGDVSSFVRTLDPTSFALRVDEDEANSCARAQGLILNTFDDLESDVLDALRDEFPRVYTVGPLAADRANGGLSLWEEDAACMAWLDAQPAGSVLYVSFGSLTVMSPEELAELAWGLADTRRPFLWVIRPGLIAGAGAGDHDVVTNALPDGFVAETKGRCFIAEWCAQEEVLRHRAVGGFLTHSGWNSTTESICAGVPMICWPGFADQYINSRYVRDEWGIGLRLDEELRREQVAAHVEKLMGGGGDRGKEMRRNAARWKAAAEAATAKGGSSYGGLDKLVEQLRLGQ
;
A
#
# COMPACT_ATOMS: atom_id res chain seq x y z
N MET A 1 -23.67 -56.16 -2.78
CA MET A 1 -22.71 -56.81 -1.87
C MET A 1 -21.31 -56.38 -2.29
N PRO A 2 -20.42 -55.97 -1.38
CA PRO A 2 -20.17 -56.57 -0.06
C PRO A 2 -20.78 -55.78 1.11
N ALA A 3 -20.77 -56.43 2.27
CA ALA A 3 -21.69 -56.25 3.39
C ALA A 3 -21.50 -54.95 4.19
N GLN A 4 -22.61 -54.26 4.44
CA GLN A 4 -22.74 -53.28 5.51
C GLN A 4 -22.62 -54.00 6.86
N ALA A 5 -21.52 -53.75 7.57
CA ALA A 5 -21.46 -53.97 9.00
C ALA A 5 -22.25 -52.85 9.68
N THR A 6 -23.47 -53.16 10.11
CA THR A 6 -24.30 -52.30 10.96
C THR A 6 -23.64 -52.12 12.32
N LEU A 7 -23.05 -50.95 12.56
CA LEU A 7 -22.78 -50.43 13.89
C LEU A 7 -24.11 -49.97 14.54
N PRO A 8 -24.31 -50.18 15.86
CA PRO A 8 -25.57 -49.84 16.50
C PRO A 8 -25.83 -48.33 16.48
N ALA A 9 -27.08 -47.95 16.23
CA ALA A 9 -27.58 -46.58 16.35
C ALA A 9 -27.55 -46.11 17.81
N ALA A 10 -26.39 -45.65 18.27
CA ALA A 10 -26.33 -44.70 19.39
C ALA A 10 -26.76 -43.34 18.83
N ALA A 11 -27.84 -42.76 19.36
CA ALA A 11 -28.24 -41.39 19.04
C ALA A 11 -26.99 -40.49 19.05
N ALA A 12 -26.65 -39.89 17.91
CA ALA A 12 -25.41 -39.13 17.75
C ALA A 12 -25.38 -38.00 18.78
N ARG A 13 -24.64 -38.20 19.88
CA ARG A 13 -24.48 -37.19 20.92
C ARG A 13 -23.80 -35.98 20.27
N ARG A 14 -24.39 -34.79 20.44
CA ARG A 14 -23.78 -33.54 19.95
C ARG A 14 -22.38 -33.41 20.55
N PRO A 15 -21.33 -33.17 19.74
CA PRO A 15 -19.98 -33.03 20.25
C PRO A 15 -19.87 -31.81 21.16
N HIS A 16 -19.08 -31.93 22.23
CA HIS A 16 -18.89 -30.89 23.22
C HIS A 16 -17.45 -30.36 23.15
N ALA A 17 -17.31 -29.10 22.72
CA ALA A 17 -16.04 -28.40 22.67
C ALA A 17 -15.84 -27.53 23.93
N LEU A 18 -14.72 -27.74 24.61
CA LEU A 18 -14.26 -26.91 25.72
C LEU A 18 -13.19 -25.94 25.21
N LEU A 19 -13.48 -24.64 25.19
CA LEU A 19 -12.58 -23.60 24.66
C LEU A 19 -11.85 -22.93 25.82
N VAL A 20 -10.50 -22.93 25.76
CA VAL A 20 -9.61 -22.44 26.81
C VAL A 20 -8.72 -21.31 26.24
N PRO A 21 -9.24 -20.07 26.19
CA PRO A 21 -8.49 -18.89 25.76
C PRO A 21 -7.52 -18.41 26.83
N PHE A 22 -6.43 -17.78 26.41
CA PHE A 22 -5.61 -16.98 27.29
C PHE A 22 -6.42 -15.76 27.77
N PRO A 23 -6.35 -15.39 29.06
CA PRO A 23 -7.21 -14.37 29.68
C PRO A 23 -6.89 -12.91 29.29
N SER A 24 -6.68 -12.64 28.00
CA SER A 24 -6.49 -11.32 27.40
C SER A 24 -7.42 -11.12 26.19
N SER A 25 -7.86 -9.89 25.95
CA SER A 25 -8.85 -9.56 24.91
C SER A 25 -8.44 -10.02 23.50
N GLY A 26 -7.14 -9.97 23.19
CA GLY A 26 -6.58 -10.42 21.91
C GLY A 26 -6.78 -11.91 21.62
N PHE A 27 -6.89 -12.75 22.66
CA PHE A 27 -7.09 -14.21 22.52
C PHE A 27 -8.54 -14.62 22.78
N ILE A 28 -9.22 -13.90 23.68
CA ILE A 28 -10.64 -14.15 24.01
C ILE A 28 -11.53 -13.87 22.80
N ASN A 29 -11.32 -12.76 22.07
CA ASN A 29 -12.21 -12.38 20.98
C ASN A 29 -12.18 -13.38 19.80
N PRO A 30 -11.02 -13.76 19.24
CA PRO A 30 -10.97 -14.77 18.17
C PRO A 30 -11.54 -16.12 18.60
N MET A 31 -11.20 -16.58 19.82
CA MET A 31 -11.72 -17.83 20.34
C MET A 31 -13.24 -17.77 20.55
N PHE A 32 -13.79 -16.61 20.92
CA PHE A 32 -15.22 -16.42 21.03
C PHE A 32 -15.93 -16.43 19.66
N HIS A 33 -15.34 -15.84 18.62
CA HIS A 33 -15.85 -15.98 17.25
C HIS A 33 -15.85 -17.43 16.81
N PHE A 34 -14.77 -18.17 17.09
CA PHE A 34 -14.69 -19.60 16.84
C PHE A 34 -15.74 -20.41 17.61
N ALA A 35 -16.02 -20.03 18.87
CA ALA A 35 -17.08 -20.61 19.68
C ALA A 35 -18.45 -20.52 18.99
N ARG A 36 -18.76 -19.36 18.39
CA ARG A 36 -20.02 -19.14 17.63
C ARG A 36 -20.08 -20.01 16.37
N LEU A 37 -18.96 -20.20 15.66
CA LEU A 37 -18.89 -21.07 14.49
C LEU A 37 -19.12 -22.55 14.87
N LEU A 38 -18.52 -23.01 15.97
CA LEU A 38 -18.76 -24.36 16.49
C LEU A 38 -20.22 -24.55 16.89
N ARG A 39 -20.83 -23.55 17.55
CA ARG A 39 -22.27 -23.56 17.86
C ARG A 39 -23.14 -23.68 16.60
N SER A 40 -22.86 -22.87 15.57
CA SER A 40 -23.60 -22.96 14.29
C SER A 40 -23.41 -24.32 13.59
N ALA A 41 -22.28 -24.99 13.82
CA ALA A 41 -22.00 -26.34 13.35
C ALA A 41 -22.60 -27.45 14.22
N GLY A 42 -23.39 -27.12 15.25
CA GLY A 42 -24.12 -28.09 16.08
C GLY A 42 -23.39 -28.57 17.34
N PHE A 43 -22.24 -27.99 17.69
CA PHE A 43 -21.53 -28.33 18.94
C PHE A 43 -22.27 -27.79 20.17
N VAL A 44 -22.14 -28.50 21.28
CA VAL A 44 -22.25 -27.90 22.62
C VAL A 44 -20.92 -27.22 22.90
N VAL A 45 -20.94 -25.97 23.37
CA VAL A 45 -19.71 -25.21 23.61
C VAL A 45 -19.68 -24.73 25.05
N THR A 46 -18.59 -25.05 25.75
CA THR A 46 -18.25 -24.45 27.04
C THR A 46 -17.01 -23.56 26.85
N PHE A 47 -17.15 -22.30 27.20
CA PHE A 47 -16.10 -21.28 27.09
C PHE A 47 -15.53 -21.02 28.48
N VAL A 48 -14.24 -21.34 28.67
CA VAL A 48 -13.56 -21.21 29.95
C VAL A 48 -12.96 -19.81 30.08
N ASN A 49 -13.22 -19.15 31.20
CA ASN A 49 -12.60 -17.89 31.58
C ASN A 49 -11.80 -18.07 32.87
N THR A 50 -10.95 -17.10 33.18
CA THR A 50 -10.48 -16.94 34.56
C THR A 50 -11.58 -16.34 35.43
N GLU A 51 -11.61 -16.64 36.73
CA GLU A 51 -12.59 -16.07 37.67
C GLU A 51 -12.65 -14.53 37.61
N ARG A 52 -11.50 -13.86 37.49
CA ARG A 52 -11.44 -12.40 37.32
C ARG A 52 -12.14 -11.94 36.04
N ASN A 53 -11.86 -12.57 34.90
CA ASN A 53 -12.49 -12.20 33.62
C ASN A 53 -13.98 -12.57 33.61
N HIS A 54 -14.35 -13.66 34.27
CA HIS A 54 -15.73 -14.07 34.46
C HIS A 54 -16.49 -13.03 35.31
N ALA A 55 -15.91 -12.56 36.42
CA ALA A 55 -16.48 -11.51 37.26
C ALA A 55 -16.59 -10.16 36.53
N LEU A 56 -15.57 -9.77 35.74
CA LEU A 56 -15.61 -8.58 34.88
C LEU A 56 -16.69 -8.67 33.78
N MET A 57 -16.94 -9.88 33.27
CA MET A 57 -17.99 -10.12 32.29
C MET A 57 -19.38 -9.96 32.92
N LEU A 58 -19.56 -10.49 34.14
CA LEU A 58 -20.80 -10.36 34.91
C LEU A 58 -21.07 -8.92 35.38
N SER A 59 -20.05 -8.19 35.84
CA SER A 59 -20.20 -6.81 36.35
C SER A 59 -20.53 -5.79 35.26
N ARG A 60 -20.16 -6.07 34.01
CA ARG A 60 -20.49 -5.23 32.84
C ARG A 60 -21.89 -5.50 32.27
N GLY A 61 -22.73 -6.26 32.97
CA GLY A 61 -24.10 -6.55 32.54
C GLY A 61 -24.18 -7.36 31.24
N ARG A 62 -23.07 -7.95 30.77
CA ARG A 62 -23.05 -8.85 29.61
C ARG A 62 -23.55 -10.23 30.04
N LYS A 63 -24.82 -10.33 30.44
CA LYS A 63 -25.54 -11.58 30.23
C LYS A 63 -25.65 -11.76 28.73
N ARG A 64 -24.83 -12.63 28.16
CA ARG A 64 -24.97 -13.09 26.77
C ARG A 64 -26.17 -14.04 26.67
N ASP A 65 -27.33 -13.58 27.12
CA ASP A 65 -28.58 -14.32 26.99
C ASP A 65 -28.84 -14.48 25.48
N GLY A 66 -28.81 -15.73 24.99
CA GLY A 66 -29.15 -16.07 23.61
C GLY A 66 -28.03 -16.63 22.71
N ASP A 67 -26.77 -16.69 23.14
CA ASP A 67 -25.70 -17.31 22.31
C ASP A 67 -25.64 -18.86 22.44
N GLY A 68 -26.29 -19.41 23.46
CA GLY A 68 -26.29 -20.84 23.78
C GLY A 68 -24.91 -21.41 24.12
N ILE A 69 -23.97 -20.56 24.54
CA ILE A 69 -22.62 -20.94 24.99
C ILE A 69 -22.62 -21.01 26.52
N ARG A 70 -22.13 -22.11 27.08
CA ARG A 70 -21.92 -22.24 28.53
C ARG A 70 -20.63 -21.53 28.92
N TYR A 71 -20.65 -20.76 30.01
CA TYR A 71 -19.46 -20.07 30.52
C TYR A 71 -19.04 -20.69 31.84
N GLU A 72 -17.77 -21.11 31.93
CA GLU A 72 -17.18 -21.67 33.13
C GLU A 72 -15.98 -20.84 33.55
N ALA A 73 -15.64 -20.88 34.84
CA ALA A 73 -14.50 -20.16 35.38
C ALA A 73 -13.49 -21.12 36.04
N ILE A 74 -12.21 -20.83 35.86
CA ILE A 74 -11.10 -21.43 36.61
C ILE A 74 -10.28 -20.33 37.30
N PRO A 75 -9.63 -20.60 38.44
CA PRO A 75 -8.72 -19.66 39.07
C PRO A 75 -7.57 -19.24 38.14
N ASP A 76 -7.15 -17.97 38.23
CA ASP A 76 -5.99 -17.44 37.51
C ASP A 76 -4.64 -17.77 38.19
N GLY A 77 -4.68 -18.27 39.42
CA GLY A 77 -3.50 -18.66 40.19
C GLY A 77 -2.69 -17.49 40.77
N LEU A 78 -3.18 -16.24 40.67
CA LEU A 78 -2.52 -15.05 41.20
C LEU A 78 -2.97 -14.75 42.64
N SER A 79 -2.02 -14.42 43.52
CA SER A 79 -2.30 -13.93 44.88
C SER A 79 -2.81 -12.46 44.88
N PRO A 80 -3.50 -12.00 45.93
CA PRO A 80 -4.03 -10.63 45.99
C PRO A 80 -3.00 -9.50 45.78
N PRO A 81 -1.75 -9.57 46.30
CA PRO A 81 -0.71 -8.58 46.01
C PRO A 81 -0.24 -8.59 44.55
N GLU A 82 -0.11 -9.77 43.94
CA GLU A 82 0.24 -9.93 42.52
C GLU A 82 -0.87 -9.37 41.61
N ARG A 83 -2.13 -9.39 42.07
CA ARG A 83 -3.26 -8.76 41.37
C ARG A 83 -3.21 -7.23 41.42
N ALA A 84 -2.57 -6.63 42.42
CA ALA A 84 -2.51 -5.18 42.63
C ALA A 84 -1.30 -4.50 41.96
N GLY A 85 -0.16 -5.19 41.84
CA GLY A 85 1.06 -4.64 41.20
C GLY A 85 1.13 -4.83 39.68
N ALA A 86 0.27 -5.66 39.09
CA ALA A 86 0.39 -6.10 37.70
C ALA A 86 -0.29 -5.16 36.68
N GLN A 87 -0.25 -3.84 36.87
CA GLN A 87 -0.72 -2.92 35.82
C GLN A 87 0.33 -2.76 34.69
N ASP A 88 1.61 -2.98 35.02
CA ASP A 88 2.74 -2.82 34.09
C ASP A 88 3.35 -4.14 33.59
N ASP A 89 3.19 -5.27 34.31
CA ASP A 89 3.79 -6.58 33.98
C ASP A 89 2.76 -7.74 33.86
N TYR A 90 1.51 -7.41 33.52
CA TYR A 90 0.36 -8.34 33.54
C TYR A 90 0.52 -9.59 32.64
N GLY A 91 1.45 -9.57 31.67
CA GLY A 91 1.62 -10.63 30.68
C GLY A 91 2.35 -11.87 31.21
N PHE A 92 3.52 -11.70 31.81
CA PHE A 92 4.38 -12.81 32.23
C PHE A 92 3.90 -13.47 33.51
N GLY A 93 3.59 -12.70 34.55
CA GLY A 93 3.15 -13.23 35.85
C GLY A 93 1.87 -14.07 35.76
N LEU A 94 0.87 -13.57 35.02
CA LEU A 94 -0.39 -14.30 34.80
C LEU A 94 -0.17 -15.60 34.02
N LEU A 95 0.69 -15.59 33.01
CA LEU A 95 1.00 -16.80 32.26
C LEU A 95 1.68 -17.85 33.13
N HIS A 96 2.67 -17.46 33.95
CA HIS A 96 3.34 -18.37 34.87
C HIS A 96 2.34 -18.99 35.85
N ALA A 97 1.49 -18.17 36.45
CA ALA A 97 0.47 -18.62 37.40
C ALA A 97 -0.54 -19.58 36.77
N VAL A 98 -1.03 -19.28 35.57
CA VAL A 98 -1.98 -20.11 34.84
C VAL A 98 -1.32 -21.41 34.36
N ARG A 99 -0.05 -21.40 33.96
CA ARG A 99 0.68 -22.63 33.61
C ARG A 99 0.93 -23.53 34.82
N ALA A 100 1.26 -22.95 35.97
CA ALA A 100 1.53 -23.71 37.18
C ALA A 100 0.26 -24.34 37.78
N ASN A 101 -0.84 -23.59 37.82
CA ASN A 101 -2.06 -23.99 38.54
C ASN A 101 -3.21 -24.46 37.62
N GLY A 102 -3.22 -23.99 36.38
CA GLY A 102 -4.27 -24.27 35.40
C GLY A 102 -4.55 -25.75 35.12
N PRO A 103 -3.54 -26.65 35.03
CA PRO A 103 -3.79 -28.07 34.76
C PRO A 103 -4.72 -28.74 35.77
N GLY A 104 -4.51 -28.49 37.08
CA GLY A 104 -5.34 -29.05 38.15
C GLY A 104 -6.79 -28.57 38.06
N HIS A 105 -6.99 -27.27 37.86
CA HIS A 105 -8.31 -26.67 37.75
C HIS A 105 -9.07 -27.12 36.50
N LEU A 106 -8.39 -27.21 35.35
CA LEU A 106 -8.99 -27.66 34.10
C LEU A 106 -9.40 -29.14 34.17
N ARG A 107 -8.57 -30.00 34.77
CA ARG A 107 -8.89 -31.41 35.00
C ARG A 107 -10.15 -31.54 35.88
N GLY A 108 -10.21 -30.77 36.97
CA GLY A 108 -11.39 -30.70 37.83
C GLY A 108 -12.64 -30.23 37.09
N LEU A 109 -12.51 -29.22 36.22
CA LEU A 109 -13.63 -28.73 35.41
C LEU A 109 -14.15 -29.79 34.42
N ILE A 110 -13.26 -30.45 33.66
CA ILE A 110 -13.65 -31.50 32.72
C ILE A 110 -14.35 -32.65 33.46
N ALA A 111 -13.83 -33.07 34.62
CA ALA A 111 -14.47 -34.10 35.44
C ALA A 111 -15.87 -33.68 35.90
N ARG A 112 -16.08 -32.43 36.33
CA ARG A 112 -17.41 -31.91 36.71
C ARG A 112 -18.38 -31.90 35.53
N LEU A 113 -17.93 -31.41 34.37
CA LEU A 113 -18.75 -31.36 33.16
C LEU A 113 -19.17 -32.76 32.69
N ASN A 114 -18.26 -33.74 32.77
CA ASN A 114 -18.52 -35.12 32.36
C ASN A 114 -19.40 -35.90 33.34
N THR A 115 -19.37 -35.56 34.64
CA THR A 115 -20.14 -36.25 35.69
C THR A 115 -21.46 -35.56 36.03
N GLY A 116 -21.71 -34.35 35.50
CA GLY A 116 -22.93 -33.57 35.74
C GLY A 116 -23.06 -33.04 37.18
N ARG A 117 -21.99 -33.08 37.99
CA ARG A 117 -21.99 -32.60 39.38
C ARG A 117 -21.24 -31.26 39.50
N GLY A 118 -21.99 -30.17 39.74
CA GLY A 118 -21.45 -28.95 40.36
C GLY A 118 -21.22 -27.72 39.47
N GLY A 119 -22.27 -27.18 38.83
CA GLY A 119 -22.26 -25.84 38.22
C GLY A 119 -23.67 -25.37 37.87
N GLY A 120 -24.24 -24.47 38.67
CA GLY A 120 -25.66 -24.18 38.72
C GLY A 120 -26.18 -23.09 37.77
N GLY A 121 -27.34 -23.38 37.20
CA GLY A 121 -28.40 -22.47 36.81
C GLY A 121 -29.66 -23.32 36.67
N ALA A 122 -30.67 -23.08 37.51
CA ALA A 122 -31.91 -23.86 37.51
C ALA A 122 -32.60 -23.76 36.14
N GLY A 123 -32.55 -24.83 35.33
CA GLY A 123 -33.26 -24.91 34.06
C GLY A 123 -32.57 -25.71 32.94
N ASP A 124 -31.24 -25.83 32.95
CA ASP A 124 -30.53 -26.45 31.81
C ASP A 124 -30.11 -27.91 32.06
N SER A 125 -30.34 -28.74 31.05
CA SER A 125 -29.88 -30.14 31.04
C SER A 125 -28.34 -30.23 31.11
N PRO A 126 -27.77 -31.25 31.78
CA PRO A 126 -26.33 -31.43 31.84
C PRO A 126 -25.75 -31.60 30.42
N PRO A 127 -24.57 -31.01 30.12
CA PRO A 127 -23.95 -31.17 28.80
C PRO A 127 -23.57 -32.63 28.55
N PRO A 128 -23.46 -33.05 27.27
CA PRO A 128 -22.76 -34.28 26.95
C PRO A 128 -21.29 -34.19 27.38
N PRO A 129 -20.61 -35.34 27.58
CA PRO A 129 -19.19 -35.35 27.93
C PRO A 129 -18.35 -34.55 26.93
N VAL A 130 -17.31 -33.87 27.43
CA VAL A 130 -16.35 -33.11 26.62
C VAL A 130 -15.69 -34.06 25.61
N THR A 131 -15.87 -33.76 24.33
CA THR A 131 -15.29 -34.56 23.22
C THR A 131 -14.02 -33.95 22.67
N CYS A 132 -13.85 -32.63 22.80
CA CYS A 132 -12.60 -31.97 22.44
C CYS A 132 -12.30 -30.74 23.31
N VAL A 133 -11.00 -30.45 23.46
CA VAL A 133 -10.48 -29.23 24.06
C VAL A 133 -9.82 -28.40 22.97
N VAL A 134 -10.15 -27.11 22.91
CA VAL A 134 -9.51 -26.14 22.01
C VAL A 134 -8.81 -25.09 22.85
N ALA A 135 -7.49 -25.05 22.79
CA ALA A 135 -6.67 -24.14 23.58
C ALA A 135 -6.07 -23.03 22.72
N SER A 136 -5.94 -21.82 23.27
CA SER A 136 -5.09 -20.79 22.63
C SER A 136 -3.61 -21.14 22.82
N GLU A 137 -2.74 -20.56 22.00
CA GLU A 137 -1.30 -20.82 21.96
C GLU A 137 -0.57 -20.62 23.31
N LEU A 138 -1.06 -19.73 24.17
CA LEU A 138 -0.49 -19.49 25.51
C LEU A 138 -1.06 -20.41 26.60
N MET A 139 -2.10 -21.18 26.27
CA MET A 139 -2.78 -22.12 27.17
C MET A 139 -2.41 -23.58 26.83
N SER A 140 -1.20 -23.82 26.32
CA SER A 140 -0.77 -25.13 25.81
C SER A 140 -0.92 -26.28 26.80
N PHE A 141 -0.87 -26.00 28.12
CA PHE A 141 -1.10 -26.99 29.17
C PHE A 141 -2.47 -27.69 29.07
N ALA A 142 -3.46 -27.05 28.45
CA ALA A 142 -4.78 -27.63 28.24
C ALA A 142 -4.75 -28.79 27.23
N LEU A 143 -3.76 -28.81 26.32
CA LEU A 143 -3.54 -29.93 25.41
C LEU A 143 -2.99 -31.14 26.17
N ASP A 144 -2.08 -30.91 27.11
CA ASP A 144 -1.52 -31.96 27.95
C ASP A 144 -2.62 -32.60 28.83
N VAL A 145 -3.46 -31.77 29.46
CA VAL A 145 -4.62 -32.24 30.24
C VAL A 145 -5.60 -33.03 29.36
N ALA A 146 -5.87 -32.58 28.14
CA ALA A 146 -6.76 -33.29 27.22
C ALA A 146 -6.18 -34.66 26.82
N ALA A 147 -4.87 -34.72 26.52
CA ALA A 147 -4.17 -35.96 26.19
C ALA A 147 -4.22 -36.97 27.36
N GLU A 148 -3.96 -36.51 28.59
CA GLU A 148 -4.06 -37.36 29.79
C GLU A 148 -5.47 -37.94 30.00
N LEU A 149 -6.50 -37.18 29.64
CA LEU A 149 -7.90 -37.58 29.81
C LEU A 149 -8.47 -38.32 28.58
N GLY A 150 -7.66 -38.58 27.55
CA GLY A 150 -8.11 -39.23 26.32
C GLY A 150 -9.10 -38.40 25.49
N VAL A 151 -9.05 -37.08 25.61
CA VAL A 151 -9.92 -36.12 24.90
C VAL A 151 -9.16 -35.50 23.72
N ALA A 152 -9.81 -35.37 22.57
CA ALA A 152 -9.18 -34.76 21.40
C ALA A 152 -8.77 -33.32 21.68
N ALA A 153 -7.53 -32.95 21.34
CA ALA A 153 -6.97 -31.65 21.65
C ALA A 153 -6.62 -30.88 20.38
N TYR A 154 -7.04 -29.62 20.31
CA TYR A 154 -6.76 -28.73 19.20
C TYR A 154 -6.19 -27.42 19.71
N MET A 155 -5.28 -26.82 18.95
CA MET A 155 -4.79 -25.49 19.22
C MET A 155 -5.42 -24.51 18.22
N LEU A 156 -6.02 -23.44 18.73
CA LEU A 156 -6.37 -22.28 17.92
C LEU A 156 -5.20 -21.30 17.97
N TRP A 157 -4.47 -21.21 16.87
CA TRP A 157 -3.35 -20.28 16.73
C TRP A 157 -3.88 -18.92 16.23
N GLY A 158 -3.87 -17.91 17.09
CA GLY A 158 -4.48 -16.60 16.80
C GLY A 158 -3.60 -15.65 15.99
N THR A 159 -2.34 -16.00 15.73
CA THR A 159 -1.36 -15.14 15.03
C THR A 159 -1.06 -15.63 13.60
N SER A 160 -0.19 -14.92 12.86
CA SER A 160 0.12 -15.27 11.48
C SER A 160 0.77 -16.64 11.33
N ALA A 161 0.57 -17.29 10.17
CA ALA A 161 1.24 -18.55 9.83
C ALA A 161 2.77 -18.40 9.81
N CYS A 162 3.27 -17.22 9.42
CA CYS A 162 4.70 -16.87 9.53
C CYS A 162 5.17 -16.91 10.99
N GLY A 163 4.42 -16.34 11.92
CA GLY A 163 4.72 -16.39 13.36
C GLY A 163 4.80 -17.82 13.91
N LEU A 164 3.90 -18.71 13.47
CA LEU A 164 3.95 -20.14 13.80
C LEU A 164 5.22 -20.80 13.26
N SER A 165 5.52 -20.60 11.98
CA SER A 165 6.72 -21.13 11.33
C SER A 165 8.01 -20.66 11.99
N CYS A 166 8.10 -19.37 12.34
CA CYS A 166 9.22 -18.81 13.10
C CYS A 166 9.35 -19.46 14.49
N GLY A 167 8.23 -19.64 15.21
CA GLY A 167 8.20 -20.32 16.51
C GLY A 167 8.72 -21.76 16.44
N LEU A 168 8.32 -22.51 15.42
CA LEU A 168 8.78 -23.88 15.18
C LEU A 168 10.27 -23.95 14.83
N ALA A 169 10.78 -22.94 14.10
CA ALA A 169 12.19 -22.84 13.74
C ALA A 169 13.12 -22.58 14.93
N VAL A 170 12.62 -22.11 16.08
CA VAL A 170 13.50 -21.80 17.22
C VAL A 170 14.23 -23.02 17.78
N ARG A 171 13.61 -24.21 17.74
CA ARG A 171 14.29 -25.45 18.13
C ARG A 171 15.50 -25.73 17.24
N GLU A 172 15.36 -25.48 15.95
CA GLU A 172 16.43 -25.70 14.96
C GLU A 172 17.53 -24.63 15.09
N LEU A 173 17.16 -23.37 15.32
CA LEU A 173 18.12 -22.30 15.61
C LEU A 173 18.96 -22.63 16.84
N ARG A 174 18.35 -23.14 17.91
CA ARG A 174 19.08 -23.59 19.10
C ARG A 174 20.00 -24.77 18.82
N ARG A 175 19.56 -25.77 18.03
CA ARG A 175 20.45 -26.88 17.61
C ARG A 175 21.66 -26.39 16.83
N ARG A 176 21.52 -25.31 16.07
CA ARG A 176 22.59 -24.68 15.28
C ARG A 176 23.46 -23.71 16.10
N GLY A 177 23.29 -23.66 17.43
CA GLY A 177 24.12 -22.86 18.32
C GLY A 177 23.70 -21.39 18.46
N TYR A 178 22.54 -20.99 17.94
CA TYR A 178 22.02 -19.64 18.12
C TYR A 178 21.30 -19.54 19.47
N HIS A 179 21.95 -18.89 20.44
CA HIS A 179 21.40 -18.60 21.76
C HIS A 179 21.00 -17.11 21.89
N PRO A 180 19.93 -16.77 22.62
CA PRO A 180 19.58 -15.38 22.93
C PRO A 180 20.74 -14.68 23.65
N ARG A 181 21.01 -13.41 23.32
CA ARG A 181 22.09 -12.61 23.93
C ARG A 181 21.86 -12.26 25.41
N THR A 182 20.66 -12.48 25.92
CA THR A 182 20.28 -12.18 27.32
C THR A 182 19.96 -13.50 28.04
N PRO A 183 20.60 -13.81 29.18
CA PRO A 183 20.25 -14.98 29.97
C PRO A 183 18.85 -14.79 30.57
N VAL A 184 17.91 -15.62 30.13
CA VAL A 184 16.58 -15.74 30.74
C VAL A 184 16.71 -16.76 31.88
N PRO A 185 16.28 -16.47 33.11
CA PRO A 185 16.31 -17.45 34.19
C PRO A 185 15.50 -18.68 33.77
N MET A 186 16.17 -19.84 33.65
CA MET A 186 15.50 -21.09 33.36
C MET A 186 14.81 -21.61 34.62
N CYS A 187 13.55 -22.01 34.47
CA CYS A 187 12.95 -23.01 35.33
C CYS A 187 13.49 -24.36 34.84
N ASP A 188 14.28 -25.04 35.67
CA ASP A 188 14.92 -26.32 35.37
C ASP A 188 13.86 -27.42 35.21
N SER A 189 13.33 -27.59 34.01
CA SER A 189 12.65 -28.82 33.61
C SER A 189 12.88 -29.09 32.11
N PRO A 190 13.28 -30.30 31.69
CA PRO A 190 13.83 -30.53 30.34
C PRO A 190 12.80 -30.62 29.20
N SER A 191 11.55 -30.17 29.36
CA SER A 191 10.47 -30.45 28.37
C SER A 191 9.84 -29.25 27.66
N SER A 192 10.21 -27.99 27.93
CA SER A 192 9.46 -26.85 27.37
C SER A 192 10.15 -26.11 26.22
N SER A 193 9.70 -26.40 25.00
CA SER A 193 10.06 -25.66 23.77
C SER A 193 9.34 -24.31 23.59
N SER A 194 8.57 -23.88 24.59
CA SER A 194 7.67 -22.73 24.50
C SER A 194 8.26 -21.40 24.99
N CYS A 195 9.46 -21.41 25.58
CA CYS A 195 9.98 -20.22 26.27
C CYS A 195 10.47 -19.13 25.29
N SER A 196 10.84 -19.50 24.07
CA SER A 196 11.36 -18.56 23.05
C SER A 196 10.30 -17.91 22.16
N SER A 197 9.15 -18.55 21.95
CA SER A 197 8.02 -17.96 21.22
C SER A 197 7.29 -16.90 22.05
N LEU A 198 7.46 -16.96 23.37
CA LEU A 198 6.71 -16.17 24.33
C LEU A 198 7.26 -14.74 24.53
N SER A 199 8.59 -14.61 24.56
CA SER A 199 9.25 -13.29 24.53
C SER A 199 8.99 -12.57 23.20
N LEU A 200 8.92 -13.30 22.09
CA LEU A 200 8.54 -12.77 20.79
C LEU A 200 7.09 -12.30 20.80
N ALA A 201 6.15 -13.10 21.32
CA ALA A 201 4.73 -12.75 21.41
C ALA A 201 4.45 -11.57 22.35
N LEU A 202 5.21 -11.42 23.44
CA LEU A 202 5.09 -10.29 24.38
C LEU A 202 5.74 -9.02 23.83
N ALA A 203 6.90 -9.12 23.15
CA ALA A 203 7.49 -8.01 22.40
C ALA A 203 6.56 -7.57 21.25
N MET A 204 5.90 -8.52 20.57
CA MET A 204 4.86 -8.23 19.57
C MET A 204 3.62 -7.61 20.22
N GLY A 205 3.19 -8.08 21.38
CA GLY A 205 2.03 -7.54 22.11
C GLY A 205 2.25 -6.12 22.66
N GLU A 206 3.46 -5.79 23.10
CA GLU A 206 3.86 -4.41 23.45
C GLU A 206 4.04 -3.53 22.21
N ARG A 207 4.61 -4.05 21.12
CA ARG A 207 4.69 -3.35 19.82
C ARG A 207 3.30 -3.05 19.26
N MET A 208 2.35 -3.99 19.34
CA MET A 208 0.95 -3.79 18.95
C MET A 208 0.20 -2.81 19.85
N ARG A 209 0.66 -2.55 21.08
CA ARG A 209 0.11 -1.50 21.97
C ARG A 209 0.71 -0.12 21.72
N ARG A 210 1.89 -0.01 21.09
CA ARG A 210 2.42 1.29 20.65
C ARG A 210 1.61 1.76 19.45
N ALA A 211 1.09 2.98 19.54
CA ALA A 211 0.47 3.63 18.40
C ALA A 211 1.54 3.78 17.28
N ALA A 212 1.30 3.16 16.13
CA ALA A 212 2.20 3.23 14.99
C ALA A 212 2.33 4.69 14.54
N HIS A 213 3.53 5.10 14.18
CA HIS A 213 3.82 6.43 13.69
C HIS A 213 4.74 6.38 12.48
N ALA A 214 4.17 6.68 11.31
CA ALA A 214 4.89 6.76 10.06
C ALA A 214 5.37 8.19 9.80
N MET A 215 6.68 8.34 9.59
CA MET A 215 7.24 9.55 9.00
C MET A 215 7.34 9.35 7.48
N LEU A 216 6.60 10.13 6.70
CA LEU A 216 6.58 10.04 5.23
C LEU A 216 7.41 11.17 4.62
N PHE A 217 8.31 10.83 3.70
CA PHE A 217 9.14 11.80 2.98
C PHE A 217 9.16 11.49 1.46
N PRO A 218 8.38 12.22 0.65
CA PRO A 218 8.41 12.08 -0.80
C PRO A 218 9.54 12.89 -1.43
N PHE A 219 9.95 12.50 -2.64
CA PHE A 219 10.70 13.37 -3.54
C PHE A 219 9.87 14.65 -3.82
N PRO A 220 10.46 15.85 -3.78
CA PRO A 220 9.74 17.14 -3.76
C PRO A 220 9.15 17.58 -5.11
N CYS A 221 8.47 16.69 -5.83
CA CYS A 221 7.71 17.02 -7.03
C CYS A 221 6.27 16.46 -6.94
N SER A 222 5.32 17.07 -7.68
CA SER A 222 3.90 16.67 -7.63
C SER A 222 3.66 15.19 -7.92
N GLY A 223 4.47 14.59 -8.80
CA GLY A 223 4.39 13.18 -9.15
C GLY A 223 4.63 12.23 -7.96
N HIS A 224 5.37 12.67 -6.94
CA HIS A 224 5.70 11.87 -5.76
C HIS A 224 4.94 12.35 -4.51
N ILE A 225 4.76 13.66 -4.34
CA ILE A 225 4.04 14.25 -3.19
C ILE A 225 2.59 13.76 -3.14
N ASN A 226 1.87 13.84 -4.27
CA ASN A 226 0.45 13.50 -4.33
C ASN A 226 0.15 12.04 -3.94
N PRO A 227 0.76 11.01 -4.57
CA PRO A 227 0.50 9.62 -4.16
C PRO A 227 0.96 9.34 -2.74
N THR A 228 2.09 9.92 -2.29
CA THR A 228 2.56 9.73 -0.90
C THR A 228 1.58 10.32 0.09
N LEU A 229 0.99 11.48 -0.20
CA LEU A 229 -0.01 12.09 0.68
C LEU A 229 -1.29 11.27 0.74
N LYS A 230 -1.78 10.78 -0.40
CA LYS A 230 -2.95 9.89 -0.43
C LYS A 230 -2.71 8.62 0.40
N LEU A 231 -1.52 8.04 0.29
CA LEU A 231 -1.12 6.93 1.16
C LEU A 231 -1.12 7.35 2.63
N ALA A 232 -0.57 8.52 2.97
CA ALA A 232 -0.54 9.05 4.33
C ALA A 232 -1.95 9.19 4.93
N GLU A 233 -2.88 9.76 4.15
CA GLU A 233 -4.30 9.90 4.49
C GLU A 233 -4.96 8.54 4.76
N LEU A 234 -4.70 7.56 3.88
CA LEU A 234 -5.17 6.18 4.03
C LEU A 234 -4.61 5.48 5.27
N LEU A 235 -3.33 5.67 5.58
CA LEU A 235 -2.70 5.15 6.80
C LEU A 235 -3.33 5.78 8.05
N HIS A 236 -3.52 7.09 8.04
CA HIS A 236 -4.14 7.81 9.15
C HIS A 236 -5.60 7.40 9.37
N SER A 237 -6.37 7.18 8.31
CA SER A 237 -7.74 6.65 8.40
C SER A 237 -7.83 5.29 9.13
N ARG A 238 -6.71 4.56 9.19
CA ARG A 238 -6.54 3.28 9.89
C ARG A 238 -5.81 3.43 11.24
N GLY A 239 -5.74 4.64 11.78
CA GLY A 239 -5.20 4.90 13.12
C GLY A 239 -3.67 4.88 13.21
N VAL A 240 -2.96 5.03 12.10
CA VAL A 240 -1.51 5.29 12.10
C VAL A 240 -1.30 6.79 12.30
N HIS A 241 -0.42 7.18 13.24
CA HIS A 241 0.03 8.56 13.34
C HIS A 241 0.92 8.89 12.14
N VAL A 242 0.78 10.10 11.61
CA VAL A 242 1.49 10.53 10.41
C VAL A 242 2.25 11.81 10.69
N THR A 243 3.53 11.79 10.33
CA THR A 243 4.33 13.00 10.10
C THR A 243 4.69 13.05 8.62
N PHE A 244 4.06 13.95 7.87
CA PHE A 244 4.35 14.16 6.45
C PHE A 244 5.38 15.28 6.31
N VAL A 245 6.56 14.96 5.79
CA VAL A 245 7.68 15.91 5.71
C VAL A 245 7.77 16.46 4.28
N ASN A 246 7.64 17.78 4.15
CA ASN A 246 7.88 18.51 2.90
C ASN A 246 9.30 19.10 2.88
N THR A 247 9.72 19.61 1.72
CA THR A 247 10.80 20.61 1.71
C THR A 247 10.25 21.96 2.15
N GLU A 248 11.07 22.81 2.75
CA GLU A 248 10.70 24.18 3.13
C GLU A 248 10.12 24.96 1.95
N HIS A 249 10.77 24.88 0.78
CA HIS A 249 10.29 25.49 -0.46
C HIS A 249 8.83 25.09 -0.80
N ASN A 250 8.54 23.78 -0.82
CA ASN A 250 7.20 23.29 -1.13
C ASN A 250 6.20 23.58 0.00
N HIS A 251 6.64 23.50 1.25
CA HIS A 251 5.82 23.83 2.42
C HIS A 251 5.33 25.28 2.36
N GLU A 252 6.23 26.23 2.08
CA GLU A 252 5.88 27.64 1.92
C GLU A 252 4.99 27.90 0.70
N ARG A 253 5.26 27.23 -0.43
CA ARG A 253 4.44 27.33 -1.64
C ARG A 253 3.00 26.88 -1.35
N LEU A 254 2.82 25.83 -0.58
CA LEU A 254 1.51 25.33 -0.17
C LEU A 254 0.80 26.26 0.82
N LEU A 255 1.53 26.85 1.78
CA LEU A 255 0.97 27.82 2.73
C LEU A 255 0.46 29.09 2.02
N ARG A 256 1.22 29.60 1.05
CA ARG A 256 0.85 30.79 0.26
C ARG A 256 -0.43 30.57 -0.54
N ARG A 257 -0.57 29.40 -1.18
CA ARG A 257 -1.68 29.12 -2.11
C ARG A 257 -3.03 28.85 -1.43
N ARG A 258 -3.07 28.32 -0.20
CA ARG A 258 -4.32 27.98 0.50
C ARG A 258 -4.77 28.99 1.57
N GLY A 259 -4.38 30.26 1.43
CA GLY A 259 -4.99 31.36 2.20
C GLY A 259 -4.69 31.38 3.70
N GLY A 260 -3.48 30.96 4.11
CA GLY A 260 -3.00 31.10 5.49
C GLY A 260 -3.28 29.91 6.39
N GLY A 261 -2.25 29.08 6.62
CA GLY A 261 -2.12 28.11 7.71
C GLY A 261 -3.06 26.90 7.72
N GLY A 262 -4.31 27.01 7.25
CA GLY A 262 -5.37 26.01 7.45
C GLY A 262 -5.10 24.63 6.83
N ALA A 263 -4.48 24.57 5.65
CA ALA A 263 -4.26 23.31 4.95
C ALA A 263 -3.11 22.46 5.49
N LEU A 264 -2.11 23.10 6.11
CA LEU A 264 -1.01 22.43 6.80
C LEU A 264 -1.17 22.48 8.32
N ARG A 265 -2.30 23.01 8.83
CA ARG A 265 -2.71 22.82 10.22
C ARG A 265 -2.96 21.33 10.37
N GLY A 266 -1.98 20.64 10.94
CA GLY A 266 -2.12 19.26 11.33
C GLY A 266 -3.40 19.05 12.14
N ARG A 267 -3.89 17.83 12.11
CA ARG A 267 -5.02 17.37 12.91
C ARG A 267 -4.55 16.31 13.88
N GLU A 268 -5.42 15.87 14.79
CA GLU A 268 -5.06 14.84 15.75
C GLU A 268 -4.52 13.59 15.02
N GLY A 269 -3.27 13.22 15.32
CA GLY A 269 -2.60 12.10 14.68
C GLY A 269 -2.01 12.35 13.28
N PHE A 270 -2.10 13.55 12.71
CA PHE A 270 -1.52 13.87 11.40
C PHE A 270 -0.91 15.27 11.39
N ARG A 271 0.38 15.37 11.07
CA ARG A 271 1.09 16.66 11.00
C ARG A 271 1.94 16.80 9.74
N PHE A 272 2.23 18.05 9.42
CA PHE A 272 3.19 18.43 8.40
C PHE A 272 4.44 19.01 9.06
N GLU A 273 5.59 18.59 8.57
CA GLU A 273 6.90 19.15 8.95
C GLU A 273 7.61 19.61 7.67
N ALA A 274 8.70 20.35 7.83
CA ALA A 274 9.52 20.80 6.72
C ALA A 274 11.01 20.59 7.02
N VAL A 275 11.79 20.32 5.97
CA VAL A 275 13.26 20.29 6.00
C VAL A 275 13.82 21.12 4.83
N PRO A 276 15.01 21.72 4.97
CA PRO A 276 15.65 22.42 3.86
C PRO A 276 15.97 21.42 2.75
N ASP A 277 15.78 21.81 1.48
CA ASP A 277 16.20 21.02 0.31
C ASP A 277 17.65 21.29 -0.11
N GLY A 278 18.29 22.28 0.52
CA GLY A 278 19.68 22.65 0.29
C GLY A 278 19.93 23.36 -1.04
N LEU A 279 18.90 23.80 -1.77
CA LEU A 279 19.07 24.63 -2.96
C LEU A 279 18.97 26.12 -2.63
N ARG A 280 19.72 26.93 -3.37
CA ARG A 280 19.49 28.39 -3.42
C ARG A 280 18.39 28.71 -4.44
N ASP A 281 17.82 29.91 -4.32
CA ASP A 281 16.74 30.36 -5.23
C ASP A 281 17.19 30.37 -6.70
N GLU A 282 18.44 30.78 -6.99
CA GLU A 282 18.95 30.80 -8.36
C GLU A 282 19.13 29.38 -8.94
N GLU A 283 19.42 28.41 -8.08
CA GLU A 283 19.61 27.01 -8.48
C GLU A 283 18.27 26.31 -8.74
N SER A 284 17.21 26.76 -8.06
CA SER A 284 15.84 26.29 -8.25
C SER A 284 15.23 26.75 -9.57
N ALA A 285 15.70 27.88 -10.12
CA ALA A 285 15.27 28.40 -11.42
C ALA A 285 16.06 27.84 -12.62
N ALA A 286 17.09 27.03 -12.38
CA ALA A 286 17.94 26.50 -13.45
C ALA A 286 17.24 25.42 -14.29
N PRO A 287 17.57 25.27 -15.60
CA PRO A 287 17.01 24.21 -16.44
C PRO A 287 17.29 22.78 -15.94
N ASP A 288 18.39 22.58 -15.20
CA ASP A 288 18.82 21.32 -14.59
C ASP A 288 18.41 21.20 -13.10
N SER A 289 17.48 22.05 -12.62
CA SER A 289 17.08 22.15 -11.21
C SER A 289 16.67 20.81 -10.58
N THR A 290 16.02 19.91 -11.34
CA THR A 290 15.63 18.58 -10.84
C THR A 290 16.85 17.72 -10.48
N VAL A 291 17.91 17.77 -11.29
CA VAL A 291 19.17 17.05 -11.02
C VAL A 291 19.88 17.65 -9.81
N ARG A 292 19.94 18.99 -9.73
CA ARG A 292 20.53 19.70 -8.59
C ARG A 292 19.79 19.38 -7.30
N LEU A 293 18.46 19.36 -7.35
CA LEU A 293 17.60 19.02 -6.23
C LEU A 293 17.90 17.62 -5.72
N TYR A 294 17.89 16.60 -6.60
CA TYR A 294 18.25 15.23 -6.21
C TYR A 294 19.61 15.15 -5.52
N LEU A 295 20.65 15.77 -6.09
CA LEU A 295 21.99 15.78 -5.51
C LEU A 295 22.05 16.51 -4.18
N SER A 296 21.31 17.61 -4.02
CA SER A 296 21.28 18.39 -2.79
C SER A 296 20.58 17.64 -1.66
N LEU A 297 19.41 17.05 -1.94
CA LEU A 297 18.68 16.23 -0.97
C LEU A 297 19.56 15.12 -0.38
N ARG A 298 20.28 14.38 -1.24
CA ARG A 298 21.18 13.30 -0.82
C ARG A 298 22.32 13.77 0.08
N ARG A 299 22.81 15.01 -0.11
CA ARG A 299 23.91 15.57 0.68
C ARG A 299 23.43 16.17 2.00
N SER A 300 22.25 16.77 2.01
CA SER A 300 21.90 17.77 3.03
C SER A 300 20.64 17.44 3.83
N CYS A 301 19.74 16.57 3.36
CA CYS A 301 18.46 16.33 4.05
C CYS A 301 18.49 15.22 5.10
N GLY A 302 19.51 14.35 5.11
CA GLY A 302 19.57 13.20 6.03
C GLY A 302 19.51 13.62 7.51
N ALA A 303 20.44 14.48 7.95
CA ALA A 303 20.50 14.96 9.34
C ALA A 303 19.23 15.76 9.76
N PRO A 304 18.70 16.69 8.94
CA PRO A 304 17.42 17.33 9.22
C PRO A 304 16.26 16.35 9.43
N LEU A 305 16.13 15.30 8.61
CA LEU A 305 15.06 14.30 8.78
C LEU A 305 15.16 13.56 10.11
N VAL A 306 16.38 13.20 10.53
CA VAL A 306 16.60 12.60 11.85
C VAL A 306 16.21 13.57 12.97
N GLU A 307 16.55 14.85 12.84
CA GLU A 307 16.17 15.87 13.81
C GLU A 307 14.64 16.02 13.92
N VAL A 308 13.92 16.03 12.79
CA VAL A 308 12.45 16.03 12.79
C VAL A 308 11.91 14.83 13.57
N ALA A 309 12.39 13.61 13.28
CA ALA A 309 11.92 12.41 13.99
C ALA A 309 12.17 12.49 15.51
N ARG A 310 13.35 12.96 15.94
CA ARG A 310 13.70 13.15 17.36
C ARG A 310 12.86 14.23 18.03
N ARG A 311 12.64 15.36 17.35
CA ARG A 311 11.82 16.48 17.83
C ARG A 311 10.35 16.07 18.00
N VAL A 312 9.79 15.34 17.05
CA VAL A 312 8.40 14.89 17.15
C VAL A 312 8.23 13.90 18.32
N ALA A 313 9.22 13.06 18.60
CA ALA A 313 9.20 12.17 19.75
C ALA A 313 9.29 12.90 21.11
N SER A 314 9.96 14.06 21.18
CA SER A 314 10.16 14.82 22.42
C SER A 314 9.03 15.80 22.76
N GLY A 315 8.19 16.17 21.79
CA GLY A 315 7.16 17.20 21.94
C GLY A 315 5.98 16.88 22.88
N GLY A 316 5.87 15.64 23.38
CA GLY A 316 4.74 15.18 24.20
C GLY A 316 3.44 15.01 23.41
N GLY A 317 2.64 14.00 23.76
CA GLY A 317 1.31 13.78 23.16
C GLY A 317 1.28 13.09 21.78
N VAL A 318 2.44 12.69 21.22
CA VAL A 318 2.52 11.88 20.00
C VAL A 318 3.47 10.70 20.23
N PRO A 319 3.16 9.48 19.74
CA PRO A 319 4.10 8.36 19.76
C PRO A 319 5.41 8.71 19.04
N PRO A 320 6.55 8.12 19.45
CA PRO A 320 7.79 8.24 18.68
C PRO A 320 7.61 7.64 17.28
N VAL A 321 8.38 8.12 16.29
CA VAL A 321 8.39 7.55 14.94
C VAL A 321 8.75 6.06 15.02
N THR A 322 7.92 5.20 14.44
CA THR A 322 8.09 3.74 14.44
C THR A 322 8.48 3.18 13.08
N CYS A 323 8.33 3.96 12.00
CA CYS A 323 8.76 3.60 10.66
C CYS A 323 8.95 4.84 9.79
N VAL A 324 9.74 4.69 8.73
CA VAL A 324 9.90 5.68 7.65
C VAL A 324 9.24 5.15 6.39
N VAL A 325 8.46 5.97 5.70
CA VAL A 325 7.95 5.67 4.35
C VAL A 325 8.52 6.70 3.40
N LEU A 326 9.33 6.27 2.44
CA LEU A 326 9.94 7.16 1.45
C LEU A 326 9.35 6.88 0.06
N SER A 327 9.33 7.87 -0.82
CA SER A 327 9.07 7.60 -2.24
C SER A 327 10.34 7.14 -2.96
N GLY A 328 10.25 6.72 -4.22
CA GLY A 328 11.43 6.65 -5.10
C GLY A 328 12.13 8.02 -5.22
N LEU A 329 13.40 8.02 -5.64
CA LEU A 329 14.32 9.18 -5.79
C LEU A 329 14.82 9.81 -4.48
N VAL A 330 14.50 9.22 -3.33
CA VAL A 330 14.99 9.64 -2.01
C VAL A 330 15.54 8.45 -1.22
N SER A 331 16.19 7.49 -1.89
CA SER A 331 16.76 6.29 -1.26
C SER A 331 17.73 6.57 -0.10
N PHE A 332 18.32 7.77 -0.02
CA PHE A 332 19.13 8.20 1.12
C PHE A 332 18.35 8.20 2.46
N ALA A 333 17.02 8.29 2.42
CA ALA A 333 16.18 8.20 3.61
C ALA A 333 16.14 6.78 4.21
N LEU A 334 16.66 5.76 3.50
CA LEU A 334 16.94 4.46 4.09
C LEU A 334 18.01 4.56 5.19
N ASP A 335 19.04 5.38 4.98
CA ASP A 335 20.10 5.60 5.96
C ASP A 335 19.55 6.33 7.20
N VAL A 336 18.57 7.23 7.00
CA VAL A 336 17.83 7.90 8.08
C VAL A 336 17.07 6.88 8.94
N ALA A 337 16.38 5.93 8.30
CA ALA A 337 15.65 4.88 9.02
C ALA A 337 16.60 3.97 9.80
N GLU A 338 17.76 3.64 9.22
CA GLU A 338 18.84 2.88 9.89
C GLU A 338 19.39 3.63 11.11
N GLU A 339 19.67 4.93 11.00
CA GLU A 339 20.13 5.75 12.12
C GLU A 339 19.08 5.83 13.25
N LEU A 340 17.80 5.91 12.88
CA LEU A 340 16.68 5.92 13.83
C LEU A 340 16.38 4.53 14.42
N GLY A 341 16.94 3.46 13.85
CA GLY A 341 16.67 2.08 14.27
C GLY A 341 15.24 1.61 13.99
N VAL A 342 14.61 2.13 12.93
CA VAL A 342 13.22 1.83 12.55
C VAL A 342 13.16 1.23 11.12
N PRO A 343 12.14 0.41 10.80
CA PRO A 343 11.96 -0.09 9.44
C PRO A 343 11.61 1.04 8.44
N ALA A 344 12.08 0.86 7.21
CA ALA A 344 11.78 1.70 6.05
C ALA A 344 10.90 0.95 5.04
N PHE A 345 9.94 1.66 4.47
CA PHE A 345 9.09 1.19 3.37
C PHE A 345 9.22 2.15 2.20
N VAL A 346 9.23 1.62 0.98
CA VAL A 346 9.36 2.44 -0.24
C VAL A 346 8.06 2.43 -1.01
N LEU A 347 7.44 3.60 -1.18
CA LEU A 347 6.41 3.83 -2.19
C LEU A 347 7.09 4.09 -3.53
N TRP A 348 7.10 3.09 -4.41
CA TRP A 348 7.65 3.28 -5.74
C TRP A 348 6.63 3.99 -6.63
N GLY A 349 7.08 5.04 -7.32
CA GLY A 349 6.21 6.01 -8.01
C GLY A 349 5.70 5.55 -9.38
N THR A 350 6.23 4.45 -9.94
CA THR A 350 5.84 3.91 -11.25
C THR A 350 4.87 2.74 -11.13
N SER A 351 4.42 2.21 -12.27
CA SER A 351 3.76 0.91 -12.40
C SER A 351 4.64 -0.24 -11.88
N ALA A 352 4.04 -1.40 -11.60
CA ALA A 352 4.81 -2.59 -11.25
C ALA A 352 5.68 -3.06 -12.42
N CYS A 353 5.17 -2.99 -13.66
CA CYS A 353 5.95 -3.27 -14.86
C CYS A 353 7.10 -2.28 -15.07
N GLY A 354 6.86 -0.99 -14.84
CA GLY A 354 7.90 0.04 -14.84
C GLY A 354 9.00 -0.26 -13.83
N PHE A 355 8.63 -0.61 -12.60
CA PHE A 355 9.60 -0.98 -11.57
C PHE A 355 10.43 -2.22 -11.95
N ALA A 356 9.77 -3.27 -12.45
CA ALA A 356 10.45 -4.47 -12.93
C ALA A 356 11.43 -4.16 -14.06
N CYS A 357 11.06 -3.29 -15.00
CA CYS A 357 11.96 -2.79 -16.05
C CYS A 357 13.15 -2.01 -15.47
N THR A 358 12.91 -1.07 -14.56
CA THR A 358 13.98 -0.26 -13.93
C THR A 358 14.96 -1.12 -13.12
N LEU A 359 14.48 -2.14 -12.39
CA LEU A 359 15.34 -3.10 -11.68
C LEU A 359 16.32 -3.82 -12.62
N ARG A 360 15.99 -3.94 -13.91
CA ARG A 360 16.80 -4.65 -14.91
C ARG A 360 17.73 -3.76 -15.71
N LEU A 361 17.78 -2.46 -15.44
CA LEU A 361 18.73 -1.53 -16.11
C LEU A 361 20.19 -1.99 -15.97
N ARG A 362 20.58 -2.46 -14.76
CA ARG A 362 21.91 -3.03 -14.53
C ARG A 362 22.20 -4.22 -15.44
N GLN A 363 21.23 -5.13 -15.59
CA GLN A 363 21.37 -6.33 -16.42
C GLN A 363 21.39 -5.98 -17.91
N LEU A 364 20.60 -5.00 -18.34
CA LEU A 364 20.65 -4.46 -19.70
C LEU A 364 22.03 -3.91 -20.04
N ARG A 365 22.64 -3.14 -19.12
CA ARG A 365 24.01 -2.65 -19.28
C ARG A 365 25.03 -3.79 -19.34
N GLN A 366 24.95 -4.75 -18.42
CA GLN A 366 25.87 -5.90 -18.39
C GLN A 366 25.78 -6.78 -19.65
N ARG A 367 24.61 -6.84 -20.28
CA ARG A 367 24.40 -7.56 -21.56
C ARG A 367 24.73 -6.71 -22.80
N GLY A 368 25.13 -5.46 -22.63
CA GLY A 368 25.56 -4.58 -23.72
C GLY A 368 24.41 -3.97 -24.53
N TYR A 369 23.20 -3.86 -23.96
CA TYR A 369 22.08 -3.17 -24.60
C TYR A 369 22.15 -1.64 -24.46
N THR A 370 22.78 -1.14 -23.40
CA THR A 370 22.95 0.29 -23.10
C THR A 370 24.29 0.52 -22.40
N PRO A 371 24.99 1.65 -22.58
CA PRO A 371 24.68 2.72 -23.55
C PRO A 371 24.73 2.23 -25.01
N LEU A 372 24.06 2.97 -25.89
CA LEU A 372 24.08 2.76 -27.33
C LEU A 372 25.49 3.04 -27.88
N LYS A 373 25.87 2.37 -28.97
CA LYS A 373 27.21 2.48 -29.54
C LYS A 373 27.41 3.78 -30.32
N ASP A 374 26.40 4.18 -31.07
CA ASP A 374 26.39 5.38 -31.91
C ASP A 374 24.94 5.80 -32.20
N GLU A 375 24.76 7.01 -32.74
CA GLU A 375 23.44 7.62 -32.98
C GLU A 375 22.55 6.80 -33.92
N SER A 376 23.12 5.96 -34.78
CA SER A 376 22.31 5.14 -35.69
C SER A 376 21.38 4.19 -34.95
N TYR A 377 21.72 3.79 -33.72
CA TYR A 377 20.89 2.90 -32.90
C TYR A 377 19.54 3.49 -32.52
N LEU A 378 19.38 4.82 -32.61
CA LEU A 378 18.11 5.50 -32.36
C LEU A 378 17.13 5.33 -33.53
N THR A 379 17.60 5.07 -34.75
CA THR A 379 16.77 5.07 -35.97
C THR A 379 16.90 3.80 -36.82
N ASN A 380 17.91 2.96 -36.59
CA ASN A 380 18.18 1.75 -37.38
C ASN A 380 17.36 0.52 -36.95
N GLY A 381 16.37 0.69 -36.06
CA GLY A 381 15.55 -0.39 -35.51
C GLY A 381 16.17 -1.14 -34.33
N TYR A 382 17.36 -0.76 -33.83
CA TYR A 382 17.97 -1.42 -32.66
C TYR A 382 17.09 -1.34 -31.41
N LEU A 383 16.38 -0.22 -31.22
CA LEU A 383 15.42 -0.07 -30.11
C LEU A 383 14.24 -1.04 -30.19
N ASP A 384 13.96 -1.65 -31.35
CA ASP A 384 12.94 -2.71 -31.50
C ASP A 384 13.42 -4.10 -31.04
N THR A 385 14.68 -4.21 -30.58
CA THR A 385 15.24 -5.48 -30.08
C THR A 385 14.33 -6.07 -28.99
N PRO A 386 13.90 -7.34 -29.12
CA PRO A 386 13.00 -7.96 -28.15
C PRO A 386 13.72 -8.23 -26.82
N ILE A 387 13.04 -7.89 -25.73
CA ILE A 387 13.41 -8.17 -24.36
C ILE A 387 12.32 -9.10 -23.80
N ASP A 388 12.65 -10.38 -23.69
CA ASP A 388 11.74 -11.48 -23.34
C ASP A 388 12.14 -12.21 -22.05
N TRP A 389 13.14 -11.70 -21.33
CA TRP A 389 13.75 -12.34 -20.17
C TRP A 389 13.47 -11.63 -18.83
N ILE A 390 12.67 -10.55 -18.84
CA ILE A 390 12.23 -9.89 -17.60
C ILE A 390 11.02 -10.67 -17.06
N ALA A 391 11.20 -11.32 -15.91
CA ALA A 391 10.15 -12.13 -15.31
C ALA A 391 8.86 -11.33 -15.07
N GLY A 392 7.71 -11.93 -15.42
CA GLY A 392 6.38 -11.33 -15.26
C GLY A 392 6.06 -10.18 -16.22
N VAL A 393 7.01 -9.74 -17.05
CA VAL A 393 6.80 -8.73 -18.09
C VAL A 393 6.70 -9.45 -19.44
N PRO A 394 5.66 -9.20 -20.27
CA PRO A 394 5.56 -9.79 -21.60
C PRO A 394 6.72 -9.30 -22.47
N THR A 395 6.96 -9.94 -23.61
CA THR A 395 7.99 -9.46 -24.54
C THR A 395 7.74 -7.99 -24.90
N VAL A 396 8.75 -7.17 -24.65
CA VAL A 396 8.76 -5.72 -24.92
C VAL A 396 9.96 -5.38 -25.79
N ARG A 397 9.94 -4.19 -26.40
CA ARG A 397 11.09 -3.69 -27.14
C ARG A 397 12.08 -3.03 -26.18
N LEU A 398 13.37 -3.01 -26.51
CA LEU A 398 14.37 -2.28 -25.73
C LEU A 398 13.96 -0.83 -25.49
N GLY A 399 13.45 -0.15 -26.53
CA GLY A 399 12.96 1.22 -26.46
C GLY A 399 11.69 1.43 -25.62
N ASP A 400 10.99 0.36 -25.25
CA ASP A 400 9.82 0.42 -24.36
C ASP A 400 10.22 0.40 -22.88
N VAL A 401 11.38 -0.19 -22.52
CA VAL A 401 11.79 -0.40 -21.11
C VAL A 401 11.86 0.89 -20.31
N SER A 402 12.60 1.88 -20.82
CA SER A 402 12.75 3.21 -20.23
C SER A 402 13.42 4.12 -21.26
N SER A 403 13.11 5.42 -21.27
CA SER A 403 13.82 6.36 -22.13
C SER A 403 15.32 6.45 -21.81
N PHE A 404 15.72 6.15 -20.57
CA PHE A 404 17.11 6.29 -20.12
C PHE A 404 18.07 5.26 -20.73
N VAL A 405 17.56 4.19 -21.35
CA VAL A 405 18.41 3.24 -22.10
C VAL A 405 18.91 3.84 -23.42
N ARG A 406 18.28 4.91 -23.90
CA ARG A 406 18.52 5.59 -25.19
C ARG A 406 19.67 6.61 -25.09
N THR A 407 20.74 6.25 -24.40
CA THR A 407 21.88 7.12 -24.14
C THR A 407 23.14 6.59 -24.81
N LEU A 408 23.94 7.49 -25.38
CA LEU A 408 25.30 7.20 -25.87
C LEU A 408 26.33 7.35 -24.74
N ASP A 409 25.99 8.10 -23.69
CA ASP A 409 26.88 8.40 -22.58
C ASP A 409 26.98 7.21 -21.61
N PRO A 410 28.16 6.55 -21.48
CA PRO A 410 28.38 5.47 -20.51
C PRO A 410 28.31 5.95 -19.06
N THR A 411 28.40 7.26 -18.83
CA THR A 411 28.32 7.90 -17.51
C THR A 411 26.97 8.56 -17.23
N SER A 412 25.97 8.30 -18.10
CA SER A 412 24.65 8.92 -18.05
C SER A 412 24.09 8.98 -16.63
N PHE A 413 23.88 10.20 -16.16
CA PHE A 413 23.39 10.47 -14.82
C PHE A 413 22.00 9.87 -14.59
N ALA A 414 21.07 10.08 -15.52
CA ALA A 414 19.70 9.61 -15.40
C ALA A 414 19.62 8.08 -15.33
N LEU A 415 20.35 7.38 -16.21
CA LEU A 415 20.41 5.92 -16.22
C LEU A 415 20.97 5.36 -14.90
N ARG A 416 22.04 5.97 -14.38
CA ARG A 416 22.65 5.55 -13.11
C ARG A 416 21.74 5.80 -11.91
N VAL A 417 21.10 6.96 -11.84
CA VAL A 417 20.19 7.29 -10.73
C VAL A 417 19.00 6.34 -10.73
N ASP A 418 18.40 6.07 -11.89
CA ASP A 418 17.24 5.18 -11.99
C ASP A 418 17.62 3.74 -11.58
N GLU A 419 18.80 3.26 -12.02
CA GLU A 419 19.36 1.98 -11.57
C GLU A 419 19.60 1.94 -10.06
N ASP A 420 20.29 2.94 -9.51
CA ASP A 420 20.68 3.00 -8.10
C ASP A 420 19.44 3.06 -7.17
N GLU A 421 18.45 3.88 -7.52
CA GLU A 421 17.23 4.07 -6.73
C GLU A 421 16.36 2.80 -6.71
N ALA A 422 16.16 2.14 -7.86
CA ALA A 422 15.37 0.91 -7.91
C ALA A 422 16.06 -0.23 -7.14
N ASN A 423 17.37 -0.41 -7.33
CA ASN A 423 18.11 -1.47 -6.63
C ASN A 423 18.23 -1.20 -5.12
N SER A 424 18.21 0.07 -4.69
CA SER A 424 18.19 0.43 -3.26
C SER A 424 16.93 -0.04 -2.53
N CYS A 425 15.82 -0.29 -3.25
CA CYS A 425 14.59 -0.83 -2.68
C CYS A 425 14.80 -2.21 -2.03
N ALA A 426 15.83 -2.96 -2.41
CA ALA A 426 16.16 -4.24 -1.79
C ALA A 426 16.59 -4.12 -0.31
N ARG A 427 16.97 -2.91 0.14
CA ARG A 427 17.28 -2.61 1.55
C ARG A 427 16.04 -2.34 2.40
N ALA A 428 14.89 -2.05 1.77
CA ALA A 428 13.67 -1.71 2.47
C ALA A 428 12.97 -2.95 3.05
N GLN A 429 12.22 -2.77 4.13
CA GLN A 429 11.43 -3.83 4.77
C GLN A 429 10.13 -4.12 4.01
N GLY A 430 9.73 -3.25 3.09
CA GLY A 430 8.61 -3.52 2.20
C GLY A 430 8.51 -2.52 1.05
N LEU A 431 8.06 -3.04 -0.09
CA LEU A 431 7.75 -2.29 -1.30
C LEU A 431 6.25 -2.01 -1.34
N ILE A 432 5.88 -0.75 -1.54
CA ILE A 432 4.49 -0.30 -1.68
C ILE A 432 4.31 0.16 -3.12
N LEU A 433 3.33 -0.41 -3.82
CA LEU A 433 3.03 -0.13 -5.21
C LEU A 433 1.62 0.45 -5.35
N ASN A 434 1.52 1.59 -6.04
CA ASN A 434 0.26 2.22 -6.40
C ASN A 434 -0.38 1.47 -7.59
N THR A 435 -0.72 0.21 -7.41
CA THR A 435 -1.39 -0.65 -8.39
C THR A 435 -2.28 -1.66 -7.67
N PHE A 436 -2.97 -2.53 -8.42
CA PHE A 436 -3.79 -3.61 -7.89
C PHE A 436 -3.54 -4.93 -8.63
N ASP A 437 -3.76 -6.04 -7.94
CA ASP A 437 -3.39 -7.38 -8.40
C ASP A 437 -3.90 -7.72 -9.80
N ASP A 438 -5.17 -7.48 -10.08
CA ASP A 438 -5.78 -7.83 -11.37
C ASP A 438 -5.20 -7.02 -12.56
N LEU A 439 -4.61 -5.84 -12.32
CA LEU A 439 -4.08 -4.99 -13.40
C LEU A 439 -2.71 -5.47 -13.92
N GLU A 440 -1.90 -6.02 -13.01
CA GLU A 440 -0.47 -6.30 -13.21
C GLU A 440 -0.06 -7.66 -12.58
N SER A 441 -0.96 -8.65 -12.59
CA SER A 441 -0.81 -9.93 -11.87
C SER A 441 0.53 -10.63 -12.10
N ASP A 442 0.90 -10.91 -13.35
CA ASP A 442 2.12 -11.66 -13.69
C ASP A 442 3.40 -10.97 -13.18
N VAL A 443 3.51 -9.64 -13.33
CA VAL A 443 4.68 -8.89 -12.84
C VAL A 443 4.67 -8.76 -11.32
N LEU A 444 3.50 -8.64 -10.70
CA LEU A 444 3.41 -8.61 -9.24
C LEU A 444 3.82 -9.93 -8.62
N ASP A 445 3.48 -11.06 -9.23
CA ASP A 445 3.90 -12.38 -8.77
C ASP A 445 5.42 -12.54 -8.90
N ALA A 446 6.02 -12.13 -10.02
CA ALA A 446 7.47 -12.10 -10.17
C ALA A 446 8.16 -11.20 -9.13
N LEU A 447 7.60 -10.01 -8.84
CA LEU A 447 8.13 -9.12 -7.82
C LEU A 447 8.01 -9.71 -6.41
N ARG A 448 6.96 -10.48 -6.11
CA ARG A 448 6.77 -11.16 -4.82
C ARG A 448 7.76 -12.31 -4.60
N ASP A 449 8.28 -12.90 -5.68
CA ASP A 449 9.36 -13.88 -5.61
C ASP A 449 10.72 -13.22 -5.30
N GLU A 450 10.93 -11.97 -5.75
CA GLU A 450 12.17 -11.22 -5.52
C GLU A 450 12.19 -10.42 -4.22
N PHE A 451 11.05 -9.87 -3.80
CA PHE A 451 10.92 -9.02 -2.62
C PHE A 451 10.09 -9.71 -1.53
N PRO A 452 10.58 -9.76 -0.27
CA PRO A 452 9.90 -10.50 0.79
C PRO A 452 8.53 -9.93 1.14
N ARG A 453 8.29 -8.63 0.88
CA ARG A 453 7.03 -7.95 1.19
C ARG A 453 6.70 -6.91 0.13
N VAL A 454 5.69 -7.20 -0.70
CA VAL A 454 5.12 -6.29 -1.69
C VAL A 454 3.66 -6.00 -1.34
N TYR A 455 3.31 -4.73 -1.20
CA TYR A 455 1.96 -4.26 -0.90
C TYR A 455 1.39 -3.50 -2.10
N THR A 456 0.36 -4.06 -2.70
CA THR A 456 -0.49 -3.34 -3.65
C THR A 456 -1.53 -2.55 -2.86
N VAL A 457 -1.50 -1.22 -3.00
CA VAL A 457 -2.38 -0.30 -2.25
C VAL A 457 -3.18 0.62 -3.17
N GLY A 458 -3.08 0.42 -4.48
CA GLY A 458 -3.64 1.29 -5.49
C GLY A 458 -4.96 0.77 -6.11
N PRO A 459 -5.54 1.52 -7.05
CA PRO A 459 -5.08 2.85 -7.43
C PRO A 459 -5.44 3.87 -6.33
N LEU A 460 -4.47 4.63 -5.87
CA LEU A 460 -4.66 5.68 -4.87
C LEU A 460 -5.62 6.77 -5.38
N ALA A 461 -5.75 6.92 -6.70
CA ALA A 461 -6.73 7.78 -7.36
C ALA A 461 -8.19 7.35 -7.17
N ALA A 462 -8.46 6.12 -6.71
CA ALA A 462 -9.82 5.67 -6.40
C ALA A 462 -10.36 6.27 -5.10
N ASP A 463 -9.48 6.63 -4.16
CA ASP A 463 -9.87 7.28 -2.92
C ASP A 463 -10.29 8.73 -3.19
N ARG A 464 -11.48 9.09 -2.69
CA ARG A 464 -12.09 10.41 -2.85
C ARG A 464 -11.82 11.31 -1.66
N ALA A 465 -11.07 10.85 -0.67
CA ALA A 465 -10.62 11.69 0.43
C ALA A 465 -9.87 12.92 -0.12
N ASN A 466 -10.23 14.11 0.36
CA ASN A 466 -9.60 15.39 0.01
C ASN A 466 -8.11 15.39 0.45
N GLY A 467 -7.23 14.81 -0.37
CA GLY A 467 -5.83 14.57 -0.03
C GLY A 467 -4.82 15.02 -1.09
N GLY A 468 -5.24 15.79 -2.11
CA GLY A 468 -4.30 16.36 -3.08
C GLY A 468 -3.62 17.63 -2.56
N LEU A 469 -2.28 17.71 -2.67
CA LEU A 469 -1.51 18.96 -2.54
C LEU A 469 -1.10 19.43 -3.94
N SER A 470 -1.99 20.14 -4.63
CA SER A 470 -1.61 20.78 -5.88
C SER A 470 -0.56 21.85 -5.62
N LEU A 471 0.60 21.71 -6.28
CA LEU A 471 1.63 22.75 -6.29
C LEU A 471 1.26 23.89 -7.24
N TRP A 472 0.23 23.73 -8.07
CA TRP A 472 -0.18 24.65 -9.13
C TRP A 472 -1.55 25.27 -8.81
N GLU A 473 -1.89 26.38 -9.45
CA GLU A 473 -3.16 27.08 -9.24
C GLU A 473 -4.20 26.50 -10.18
N GLU A 474 -5.28 25.96 -9.62
CA GLU A 474 -6.31 25.28 -10.41
C GLU A 474 -7.31 26.29 -10.97
N ASP A 475 -7.49 26.28 -12.30
CA ASP A 475 -8.50 27.11 -12.96
C ASP A 475 -9.89 26.49 -12.82
N ALA A 476 -10.66 26.98 -11.85
CA ALA A 476 -12.04 26.53 -11.62
C ALA A 476 -12.98 26.79 -12.81
N ALA A 477 -12.65 27.71 -13.73
CA ALA A 477 -13.47 28.00 -14.89
C ALA A 477 -13.50 26.84 -15.91
N CYS A 478 -12.50 25.95 -15.89
CA CYS A 478 -12.49 24.78 -16.77
C CYS A 478 -13.67 23.85 -16.49
N MET A 479 -14.10 23.73 -15.23
CA MET A 479 -15.22 22.89 -14.83
C MET A 479 -16.55 23.44 -15.36
N ALA A 480 -16.76 24.76 -15.25
CA ALA A 480 -17.94 25.41 -15.81
C ALA A 480 -18.00 25.28 -17.35
N TRP A 481 -16.84 25.32 -18.02
CA TRP A 481 -16.78 25.06 -19.46
C TRP A 481 -17.15 23.62 -19.80
N LEU A 482 -16.66 22.64 -19.02
CA LEU A 482 -16.98 21.23 -19.20
C LEU A 482 -18.47 20.93 -18.98
N ASP A 483 -19.12 21.58 -18.03
CA ASP A 483 -20.55 21.41 -17.74
C ASP A 483 -21.44 21.69 -18.97
N ALA A 484 -21.03 22.65 -19.80
CA ALA A 484 -21.72 23.06 -21.02
C ALA A 484 -21.53 22.09 -22.19
N GLN A 485 -20.63 21.09 -22.07
CA GLN A 485 -20.31 20.17 -23.16
C GLN A 485 -21.20 18.90 -23.13
N PRO A 486 -21.49 18.29 -24.29
CA PRO A 486 -22.12 16.97 -24.35
C PRO A 486 -21.31 15.88 -23.63
N ALA A 487 -21.98 14.81 -23.21
CA ALA A 487 -21.32 13.69 -22.56
C ALA A 487 -20.33 12.99 -23.52
N GLY A 488 -19.13 12.69 -23.05
CA GLY A 488 -18.09 11.99 -23.81
C GLY A 488 -17.59 12.72 -25.07
N SER A 489 -17.85 14.02 -25.24
CA SER A 489 -17.44 14.77 -26.44
C SER A 489 -16.07 15.43 -26.33
N VAL A 490 -15.58 15.66 -25.11
CA VAL A 490 -14.35 16.43 -24.84
C VAL A 490 -13.13 15.51 -24.81
N LEU A 491 -12.08 15.89 -25.53
CA LEU A 491 -10.74 15.36 -25.32
C LEU A 491 -10.03 16.20 -24.25
N TYR A 492 -9.58 15.57 -23.16
CA TYR A 492 -8.69 16.21 -22.20
C TYR A 492 -7.23 16.02 -22.64
N VAL A 493 -6.41 17.06 -22.57
CA VAL A 493 -5.01 17.05 -23.02
C VAL A 493 -4.10 17.58 -21.91
N SER A 494 -3.17 16.76 -21.42
CA SER A 494 -2.18 17.15 -20.41
C SER A 494 -0.93 16.28 -20.43
N PHE A 495 0.25 16.92 -20.43
CA PHE A 495 1.56 16.24 -20.42
C PHE A 495 2.27 16.30 -19.05
N GLY A 496 1.51 16.58 -17.99
CA GLY A 496 2.02 16.55 -16.62
C GLY A 496 2.98 17.71 -16.28
N SER A 497 3.69 17.56 -15.16
CA SER A 497 4.45 18.65 -14.54
C SER A 497 5.92 18.75 -14.98
N LEU A 498 6.43 17.80 -15.76
CA LEU A 498 7.86 17.70 -16.09
C LEU A 498 8.16 17.65 -17.59
N THR A 499 7.22 17.18 -18.41
CA THR A 499 7.42 17.09 -19.87
C THR A 499 7.65 18.46 -20.48
N VAL A 500 8.60 18.55 -21.40
CA VAL A 500 8.91 19.73 -22.21
C VAL A 500 8.73 19.34 -23.68
N MET A 501 8.22 20.26 -24.50
CA MET A 501 8.03 20.09 -25.94
C MET A 501 8.67 21.23 -26.73
N SER A 502 9.04 20.97 -27.98
CA SER A 502 9.51 22.00 -28.90
C SER A 502 8.35 22.86 -29.44
N PRO A 503 8.62 24.07 -29.94
CA PRO A 503 7.62 24.88 -30.65
C PRO A 503 7.00 24.15 -31.86
N GLU A 504 7.80 23.34 -32.57
CA GLU A 504 7.34 22.55 -33.72
C GLU A 504 6.37 21.44 -33.27
N GLU A 505 6.71 20.70 -32.21
CA GLU A 505 5.82 19.70 -31.63
C GLU A 505 4.52 20.33 -31.12
N LEU A 506 4.60 21.53 -30.52
CA LEU A 506 3.42 22.28 -30.09
C LEU A 506 2.54 22.64 -31.27
N ALA A 507 3.13 23.06 -32.39
CA ALA A 507 2.40 23.40 -33.60
C ALA A 507 1.71 22.19 -34.23
N GLU A 508 2.41 21.05 -34.34
CA GLU A 508 1.83 19.79 -34.84
C GLU A 508 0.70 19.29 -33.94
N LEU A 509 0.86 19.37 -32.62
CA LEU A 509 -0.20 19.01 -31.68
C LEU A 509 -1.41 19.94 -31.82
N ALA A 510 -1.18 21.25 -31.82
CA ALA A 510 -2.24 22.26 -31.89
C ALA A 510 -3.08 22.09 -33.17
N TRP A 511 -2.43 22.00 -34.34
CA TRP A 511 -3.16 21.80 -35.60
C TRP A 511 -3.83 20.44 -35.67
N GLY A 512 -3.17 19.38 -35.17
CA GLY A 512 -3.78 18.06 -35.10
C GLY A 512 -5.05 18.03 -34.24
N LEU A 513 -5.08 18.76 -33.12
CA LEU A 513 -6.27 18.93 -32.29
C LEU A 513 -7.35 19.76 -33.00
N ALA A 514 -6.98 20.87 -33.64
CA ALA A 514 -7.91 21.74 -34.36
C ALA A 514 -8.65 20.99 -35.49
N ASP A 515 -7.92 20.16 -36.24
CA ASP A 515 -8.40 19.40 -37.40
C ASP A 515 -9.48 18.36 -37.04
N THR A 516 -9.52 17.89 -35.79
CA THR A 516 -10.55 16.94 -35.31
C THR A 516 -11.95 17.56 -35.27
N ARG A 517 -12.06 18.89 -35.28
CA ARG A 517 -13.32 19.62 -35.06
C ARG A 517 -14.02 19.32 -33.72
N ARG A 518 -13.38 18.60 -32.80
CA ARG A 518 -13.94 18.24 -31.49
C ARG A 518 -13.68 19.31 -30.43
N PRO A 519 -14.49 19.34 -29.36
CA PRO A 519 -14.16 20.08 -28.16
C PRO A 519 -12.95 19.47 -27.44
N PHE A 520 -12.05 20.31 -26.95
CA PHE A 520 -10.93 19.85 -26.12
C PHE A 520 -10.57 20.84 -25.01
N LEU A 521 -10.14 20.30 -23.88
CA LEU A 521 -9.58 21.03 -22.75
C LEU A 521 -8.08 20.73 -22.71
N TRP A 522 -7.24 21.76 -22.87
CA TRP A 522 -5.80 21.60 -22.92
C TRP A 522 -5.11 22.35 -21.79
N VAL A 523 -4.35 21.60 -20.98
CA VAL A 523 -3.47 22.14 -19.95
C VAL A 523 -2.12 22.52 -20.57
N ILE A 524 -1.79 23.81 -20.54
CA ILE A 524 -0.50 24.36 -20.99
C ILE A 524 0.14 25.11 -19.82
N ARG A 525 0.97 24.41 -19.04
CA ARG A 525 1.66 24.98 -17.87
C ARG A 525 2.90 25.82 -18.29
N PRO A 526 3.37 26.74 -17.43
CA PRO A 526 4.67 27.38 -17.61
C PRO A 526 5.78 26.33 -17.65
N GLY A 527 6.73 26.53 -18.57
CA GLY A 527 7.85 25.60 -18.79
C GLY A 527 7.47 24.29 -19.50
N LEU A 528 6.28 24.19 -20.12
CA LEU A 528 5.99 23.11 -21.06
C LEU A 528 6.75 23.29 -22.39
N ILE A 529 7.03 24.52 -22.81
CA ILE A 529 7.65 24.81 -24.12
C ILE A 529 9.12 25.15 -23.91
N ALA A 530 10.02 24.47 -24.62
CA ALA A 530 11.45 24.72 -24.53
C ALA A 530 11.78 26.18 -24.89
N GLY A 531 12.55 26.86 -24.03
CA GLY A 531 12.97 28.25 -24.23
C GLY A 531 11.94 29.32 -23.80
N ALA A 532 10.73 28.94 -23.41
CA ALA A 532 9.78 29.85 -22.77
C ALA A 532 10.18 30.07 -21.30
N GLY A 533 10.38 31.32 -20.88
CA GLY A 533 10.78 31.64 -19.50
C GLY A 533 9.77 31.14 -18.46
N ALA A 534 10.25 30.66 -17.31
CA ALA A 534 9.41 30.28 -16.19
C ALA A 534 8.79 31.53 -15.54
N GLY A 535 7.53 31.84 -15.87
CA GLY A 535 6.76 32.91 -15.21
C GLY A 535 6.05 33.89 -16.14
N ASP A 536 6.14 33.75 -17.45
CA ASP A 536 5.45 34.63 -18.39
C ASP A 536 4.22 33.93 -18.99
N HIS A 537 3.03 34.24 -18.45
CA HIS A 537 1.77 33.63 -18.88
C HIS A 537 1.42 33.98 -20.34
N ASP A 538 1.79 35.20 -20.79
CA ASP A 538 1.52 35.64 -22.15
C ASP A 538 2.36 34.84 -23.15
N VAL A 539 3.60 34.49 -22.80
CA VAL A 539 4.49 33.68 -23.67
C VAL A 539 3.89 32.32 -24.01
N VAL A 540 3.18 31.69 -23.07
CA VAL A 540 2.59 30.36 -23.30
C VAL A 540 1.46 30.41 -24.33
N THR A 541 0.56 31.39 -24.23
CA THR A 541 -0.49 31.61 -25.24
C THR A 541 0.06 32.20 -26.54
N ASN A 542 1.11 33.02 -26.49
CA ASN A 542 1.77 33.59 -27.66
C ASN A 542 2.60 32.56 -28.44
N ALA A 543 2.95 31.43 -27.83
CA ALA A 543 3.64 30.33 -28.50
C ALA A 543 2.70 29.45 -29.36
N LEU A 544 1.38 29.60 -29.21
CA LEU A 544 0.42 28.88 -30.04
C LEU A 544 0.52 29.38 -31.50
N PRO A 545 0.31 28.49 -32.50
CA PRO A 545 0.40 28.89 -33.89
C PRO A 545 -0.58 30.01 -34.27
N ASP A 546 -0.15 30.87 -35.19
CA ASP A 546 -0.98 31.95 -35.71
C ASP A 546 -2.33 31.43 -36.23
N GLY A 547 -3.42 32.06 -35.78
CA GLY A 547 -4.79 31.70 -36.17
C GLY A 547 -5.39 30.51 -35.41
N PHE A 548 -4.62 29.76 -34.60
CA PHE A 548 -5.13 28.60 -33.85
C PHE A 548 -6.28 28.96 -32.90
N VAL A 549 -6.13 30.05 -32.13
CA VAL A 549 -7.16 30.51 -31.19
C VAL A 549 -8.45 30.92 -31.92
N ALA A 550 -8.32 31.53 -33.10
CA ALA A 550 -9.47 31.90 -33.92
C ALA A 550 -10.19 30.67 -34.48
N GLU A 551 -9.44 29.68 -34.99
CA GLU A 551 -9.99 28.46 -35.59
C GLU A 551 -10.68 27.53 -34.57
N THR A 552 -10.20 27.56 -33.32
CA THR A 552 -10.72 26.72 -32.23
C THR A 552 -11.72 27.44 -31.33
N LYS A 553 -12.12 28.67 -31.69
CA LYS A 553 -13.07 29.49 -30.94
C LYS A 553 -14.35 28.72 -30.61
N GLY A 554 -14.69 28.66 -29.32
CA GLY A 554 -15.89 27.98 -28.81
C GLY A 554 -15.76 26.46 -28.66
N ARG A 555 -14.63 25.86 -29.07
CA ARG A 555 -14.36 24.41 -28.95
C ARG A 555 -13.12 24.09 -28.11
N CYS A 556 -12.26 25.07 -27.85
CA CYS A 556 -11.07 24.92 -27.02
C CYS A 556 -11.25 25.67 -25.69
N PHE A 557 -10.84 25.05 -24.60
CA PHE A 557 -10.51 25.73 -23.35
C PHE A 557 -9.03 25.46 -23.04
N ILE A 558 -8.28 26.53 -22.83
CA ILE A 558 -6.87 26.45 -22.43
C ILE A 558 -6.80 26.83 -20.95
N ALA A 559 -6.28 25.92 -20.14
CA ALA A 559 -6.02 26.15 -18.73
C ALA A 559 -4.51 26.08 -18.48
N GLU A 560 -4.00 26.85 -17.53
CA GLU A 560 -2.62 26.67 -17.08
C GLU A 560 -2.48 25.37 -16.26
N TRP A 561 -3.46 25.13 -15.40
CA TRP A 561 -3.57 23.93 -14.58
C TRP A 561 -5.02 23.69 -14.16
N CYS A 562 -5.37 22.45 -13.87
CA CYS A 562 -6.72 22.06 -13.44
C CYS A 562 -6.69 20.93 -12.41
N ALA A 563 -7.82 20.73 -11.73
CA ALA A 563 -8.06 19.56 -10.88
C ALA A 563 -8.26 18.31 -11.76
N GLN A 564 -7.16 17.73 -12.26
CA GLN A 564 -7.16 16.67 -13.28
C GLN A 564 -8.09 15.49 -12.93
N GLU A 565 -8.12 15.06 -11.67
CA GLU A 565 -9.00 13.96 -11.23
C GLU A 565 -10.49 14.29 -11.39
N GLU A 566 -10.87 15.55 -11.15
CA GLU A 566 -12.24 16.02 -11.34
C GLU A 566 -12.58 16.13 -12.82
N VAL A 567 -11.64 16.67 -13.62
CA VAL A 567 -11.76 16.75 -15.08
C VAL A 567 -11.96 15.35 -15.68
N LEU A 568 -11.09 14.38 -15.36
CA LEU A 568 -11.18 13.02 -15.89
C LEU A 568 -12.49 12.33 -15.49
N ARG A 569 -13.02 12.60 -14.30
CA ARG A 569 -14.31 12.06 -13.83
C ARG A 569 -15.52 12.80 -14.40
N HIS A 570 -15.32 13.94 -15.07
CA HIS A 570 -16.40 14.75 -15.59
C HIS A 570 -17.09 14.06 -16.78
N ARG A 571 -18.43 14.10 -16.80
CA ARG A 571 -19.27 13.40 -17.81
C ARG A 571 -18.92 13.74 -19.26
N ALA A 572 -18.40 14.94 -19.50
CA ALA A 572 -18.07 15.44 -20.83
C ALA A 572 -16.78 14.84 -21.39
N VAL A 573 -15.87 14.38 -20.54
CA VAL A 573 -14.58 13.84 -20.98
C VAL A 573 -14.79 12.43 -21.55
N GLY A 574 -14.42 12.26 -22.81
CA GLY A 574 -14.52 10.97 -23.53
C GLY A 574 -13.17 10.32 -23.83
N GLY A 575 -12.07 11.05 -23.66
CA GLY A 575 -10.72 10.59 -23.94
C GLY A 575 -9.65 11.49 -23.33
N PHE A 576 -8.46 10.95 -23.14
CA PHE A 576 -7.33 11.64 -22.52
C PHE A 576 -6.06 11.51 -23.37
N LEU A 577 -5.55 12.61 -23.90
CA LEU A 577 -4.23 12.67 -24.52
C LEU A 577 -3.18 13.03 -23.46
N THR A 578 -2.22 12.13 -23.25
CA THR A 578 -1.33 12.15 -22.09
C THR A 578 0.08 11.68 -22.41
N HIS A 579 1.03 12.13 -21.61
CA HIS A 579 2.39 11.58 -21.56
C HIS A 579 2.47 10.16 -20.95
N SER A 580 1.37 9.63 -20.40
CA SER A 580 1.29 8.28 -19.83
C SER A 580 2.14 8.05 -18.57
N GLY A 581 2.40 9.11 -17.80
CA GLY A 581 2.98 8.99 -16.45
C GLY A 581 2.03 8.22 -15.51
N TRP A 582 2.58 7.51 -14.53
CA TRP A 582 1.83 6.52 -13.77
C TRP A 582 0.60 7.07 -13.03
N ASN A 583 0.71 8.24 -12.40
CA ASN A 583 -0.44 8.88 -11.75
C ASN A 583 -1.56 9.18 -12.75
N SER A 584 -1.24 9.78 -13.90
CA SER A 584 -2.22 10.08 -14.95
C SER A 584 -2.86 8.82 -15.53
N THR A 585 -2.08 7.74 -15.70
CA THR A 585 -2.57 6.44 -16.14
C THR A 585 -3.58 5.85 -15.15
N THR A 586 -3.24 5.83 -13.86
CA THR A 586 -4.13 5.30 -12.81
C THR A 586 -5.39 6.15 -12.61
N GLU A 587 -5.29 7.47 -12.71
CA GLU A 587 -6.45 8.38 -12.68
C GLU A 587 -7.40 8.14 -13.86
N SER A 588 -6.86 7.93 -15.07
CA SER A 588 -7.66 7.61 -16.26
C SER A 588 -8.36 6.25 -16.14
N ILE A 589 -7.67 5.24 -15.59
CA ILE A 589 -8.26 3.92 -15.29
C ILE A 589 -9.41 4.07 -14.29
N CYS A 590 -9.22 4.80 -13.19
CA CYS A 590 -10.26 5.08 -12.19
C CYS A 590 -11.44 5.89 -12.74
N ALA A 591 -11.20 6.75 -13.74
CA ALA A 591 -12.26 7.49 -14.41
C ALA A 591 -13.01 6.62 -15.42
N GLY A 592 -12.37 5.59 -15.97
CA GLY A 592 -12.87 4.79 -17.09
C GLY A 592 -12.71 5.51 -18.44
N VAL A 593 -11.68 6.34 -18.56
CA VAL A 593 -11.40 7.17 -19.75
C VAL A 593 -10.28 6.51 -20.56
N PRO A 594 -10.47 6.25 -21.87
CA PRO A 594 -9.42 5.70 -22.72
C PRO A 594 -8.38 6.78 -23.10
N MET A 595 -7.17 6.35 -23.45
CA MET A 595 -6.00 7.23 -23.57
C MET A 595 -5.39 7.26 -24.98
N ILE A 596 -4.81 8.40 -25.34
CA ILE A 596 -3.79 8.52 -26.39
C ILE A 596 -2.48 8.90 -25.70
N CYS A 597 -1.49 8.01 -25.79
CA CYS A 597 -0.21 8.17 -25.12
C CYS A 597 0.82 8.78 -26.07
N TRP A 598 1.52 9.81 -25.63
CA TRP A 598 2.73 10.33 -26.26
C TRP A 598 3.84 10.38 -25.21
N PRO A 599 4.55 9.25 -24.98
CA PRO A 599 5.51 9.15 -23.91
C PRO A 599 6.75 10.03 -24.16
N GLY A 600 7.17 10.78 -23.15
CA GLY A 600 8.36 11.65 -23.21
C GLY A 600 9.59 11.01 -22.59
N PHE A 601 9.50 10.54 -21.34
CA PHE A 601 10.67 10.07 -20.58
C PHE A 601 10.37 8.98 -19.53
N ALA A 602 11.42 8.38 -18.98
CA ALA A 602 11.38 7.35 -17.94
C ALA A 602 10.45 6.17 -18.29
N ASP A 603 9.56 5.80 -17.39
CA ASP A 603 8.61 4.67 -17.46
C ASP A 603 7.40 4.91 -18.38
N GLN A 604 7.26 6.12 -18.94
CA GLN A 604 6.11 6.47 -19.78
C GLN A 604 6.00 5.56 -21.01
N TYR A 605 7.13 5.10 -21.53
CA TYR A 605 7.19 4.19 -22.68
C TYR A 605 6.57 2.83 -22.36
N ILE A 606 6.97 2.20 -21.25
CA ILE A 606 6.42 0.90 -20.85
C ILE A 606 4.95 1.04 -20.43
N ASN A 607 4.58 2.12 -19.73
CA ASN A 607 3.19 2.42 -19.40
C ASN A 607 2.34 2.52 -20.68
N SER A 608 2.79 3.26 -21.68
CA SER A 608 2.06 3.44 -22.94
C SER A 608 1.89 2.13 -23.71
N ARG A 609 2.88 1.22 -23.64
CA ARG A 609 2.80 -0.11 -24.22
C ARG A 609 1.75 -0.96 -23.51
N TYR A 610 1.69 -0.94 -22.19
CA TYR A 610 0.64 -1.65 -21.43
C TYR A 610 -0.76 -1.09 -21.70
N VAL A 611 -0.90 0.24 -21.76
CA VAL A 611 -2.15 0.93 -22.13
C VAL A 611 -2.69 0.43 -23.48
N ARG A 612 -1.80 0.31 -24.47
CA ARG A 612 -2.16 -0.09 -25.83
C ARG A 612 -2.48 -1.59 -25.94
N ASP A 613 -1.61 -2.43 -25.39
CA ASP A 613 -1.54 -3.85 -25.76
C ASP A 613 -2.10 -4.79 -24.68
N GLU A 614 -1.81 -4.55 -23.40
CA GLU A 614 -2.25 -5.43 -22.31
C GLU A 614 -3.65 -5.04 -21.81
N TRP A 615 -3.86 -3.74 -21.58
CA TRP A 615 -5.13 -3.25 -21.06
C TRP A 615 -6.13 -2.94 -22.16
N GLY A 616 -5.65 -2.67 -23.38
CA GLY A 616 -6.47 -2.36 -24.55
C GLY A 616 -7.34 -1.12 -24.35
N ILE A 617 -6.82 -0.11 -23.64
CA ILE A 617 -7.54 1.13 -23.29
C ILE A 617 -6.96 2.37 -23.99
N GLY A 618 -6.03 2.20 -24.92
CA GLY A 618 -5.50 3.36 -25.61
C GLY A 618 -4.71 3.08 -26.88
N LEU A 619 -4.15 4.17 -27.39
CA LEU A 619 -3.30 4.22 -28.57
C LEU A 619 -2.00 4.93 -28.19
N ARG A 620 -0.95 4.75 -28.99
CA ARG A 620 0.34 5.43 -28.81
C ARG A 620 0.68 6.22 -30.07
N LEU A 621 1.00 7.49 -29.90
CA LEU A 621 1.57 8.35 -30.94
C LEU A 621 3.04 7.99 -31.17
N ASP A 622 3.54 8.31 -32.37
CA ASP A 622 4.93 8.08 -32.73
C ASP A 622 5.81 9.11 -32.00
N GLU A 623 7.12 8.87 -31.97
CA GLU A 623 8.07 9.82 -31.37
C GLU A 623 8.10 11.12 -32.16
N GLU A 624 8.17 11.02 -33.49
CA GLU A 624 7.95 12.16 -34.38
C GLU A 624 6.45 12.50 -34.42
N LEU A 625 6.09 13.59 -33.76
CA LEU A 625 4.71 14.04 -33.68
C LEU A 625 4.27 14.69 -35.01
N ARG A 626 3.18 14.17 -35.59
CA ARG A 626 2.57 14.71 -36.82
C ARG A 626 1.08 14.99 -36.60
N ARG A 627 0.59 16.15 -37.04
CA ARG A 627 -0.81 16.57 -36.88
C ARG A 627 -1.82 15.55 -37.42
N GLU A 628 -1.52 14.89 -38.55
CA GLU A 628 -2.39 13.89 -39.15
C GLU A 628 -2.52 12.66 -38.24
N GLN A 629 -1.41 12.29 -37.58
CA GLN A 629 -1.41 11.20 -36.62
C GLN A 629 -2.27 11.54 -35.41
N VAL A 630 -2.13 12.76 -34.85
CA VAL A 630 -2.93 13.26 -33.73
C VAL A 630 -4.42 13.21 -34.10
N ALA A 631 -4.81 13.82 -35.22
CA ALA A 631 -6.20 13.86 -35.67
C ALA A 631 -6.78 12.45 -35.85
N ALA A 632 -6.04 11.55 -36.52
CA ALA A 632 -6.47 10.17 -36.73
C ALA A 632 -6.64 9.40 -35.42
N HIS A 633 -5.75 9.59 -34.45
CA HIS A 633 -5.82 8.91 -33.15
C HIS A 633 -6.99 9.43 -32.31
N VAL A 634 -7.22 10.74 -32.30
CA VAL A 634 -8.37 11.36 -31.63
C VAL A 634 -9.68 10.86 -32.21
N GLU A 635 -9.82 10.84 -33.55
CA GLU A 635 -11.03 10.30 -34.18
C GLU A 635 -11.22 8.82 -33.86
N LYS A 636 -10.15 8.04 -33.88
CA LYS A 636 -10.19 6.61 -33.56
C LYS A 636 -10.64 6.35 -32.12
N LEU A 637 -10.14 7.13 -31.17
CA LEU A 637 -10.49 7.04 -29.75
C LEU A 637 -11.94 7.51 -29.51
N MET A 638 -12.31 8.69 -29.99
CA MET A 638 -13.53 9.44 -29.63
C MET A 638 -14.79 9.04 -30.42
N GLY A 639 -14.75 7.91 -31.15
CA GLY A 639 -15.92 7.31 -31.79
C GLY A 639 -16.01 7.45 -33.32
N GLY A 640 -15.11 8.20 -33.97
CA GLY A 640 -14.94 8.20 -35.42
C GLY A 640 -14.32 6.91 -35.97
N GLY A 641 -13.59 6.14 -35.15
CA GLY A 641 -12.91 4.89 -35.55
C GLY A 641 -13.73 3.60 -35.52
N GLY A 642 -15.07 3.67 -35.50
CA GLY A 642 -15.93 2.48 -35.48
C GLY A 642 -15.77 1.62 -34.21
N ASP A 643 -15.62 0.32 -34.38
CA ASP A 643 -15.70 -0.64 -33.26
C ASP A 643 -14.49 -0.62 -32.32
N ARG A 644 -13.32 -0.19 -32.81
CA ARG A 644 -12.10 -0.14 -31.99
C ARG A 644 -12.18 0.90 -30.87
N GLY A 645 -12.75 2.08 -31.15
CA GLY A 645 -13.00 3.09 -30.12
C GLY A 645 -14.03 2.62 -29.07
N LYS A 646 -15.06 1.88 -29.50
CA LYS A 646 -16.04 1.27 -28.59
C LYS A 646 -15.39 0.22 -27.70
N GLU A 647 -14.51 -0.61 -28.26
CA GLU A 647 -13.77 -1.62 -27.51
C GLU A 647 -12.89 -0.99 -26.43
N MET A 648 -12.10 0.04 -26.75
CA MET A 648 -11.28 0.74 -25.75
C MET A 648 -12.14 1.32 -24.61
N ARG A 649 -13.32 1.88 -24.91
CA ARG A 649 -14.26 2.35 -23.88
C ARG A 649 -14.81 1.21 -23.02
N ARG A 650 -15.16 0.06 -23.60
CA ARG A 650 -15.58 -1.12 -22.81
C ARG A 650 -14.47 -1.61 -21.90
N ASN A 651 -13.23 -1.67 -22.40
CA ASN A 651 -12.07 -2.07 -21.62
C ASN A 651 -11.78 -1.06 -20.50
N ALA A 652 -11.87 0.23 -20.77
CA ALA A 652 -11.70 1.28 -19.75
C ALA A 652 -12.77 1.17 -18.65
N ALA A 653 -14.04 0.91 -19.02
CA ALA A 653 -15.11 0.67 -18.06
C ALA A 653 -14.87 -0.62 -17.23
N ARG A 654 -14.35 -1.69 -17.85
CA ARG A 654 -13.97 -2.93 -17.15
C ARG A 654 -12.88 -2.67 -16.12
N TRP A 655 -11.81 -1.97 -16.50
CA TRP A 655 -10.69 -1.69 -15.59
C TRP A 655 -11.07 -0.72 -14.49
N LYS A 656 -11.95 0.24 -14.77
CA LYS A 656 -12.57 1.07 -13.73
C LYS A 656 -13.28 0.23 -12.68
N ALA A 657 -14.16 -0.68 -13.12
CA ALA A 657 -14.90 -1.55 -12.21
C ALA A 657 -13.95 -2.47 -11.40
N ALA A 658 -12.87 -2.96 -12.01
CA ALA A 658 -11.85 -3.74 -11.32
C ALA A 658 -11.09 -2.91 -10.27
N ALA A 659 -10.72 -1.67 -10.59
CA ALA A 659 -10.09 -0.75 -9.65
C ALA A 659 -11.01 -0.41 -8.45
N GLU A 660 -12.31 -0.18 -8.71
CA GLU A 660 -13.32 0.03 -7.67
C GLU A 660 -13.47 -1.22 -6.79
N ALA A 661 -13.49 -2.42 -7.38
CA ALA A 661 -13.56 -3.68 -6.64
C ALA A 661 -12.31 -3.94 -5.79
N ALA A 662 -11.11 -3.67 -6.32
CA ALA A 662 -9.84 -3.86 -5.62
C ALA A 662 -9.69 -2.94 -4.39
N THR A 663 -10.22 -1.72 -4.47
CA THR A 663 -10.12 -0.71 -3.41
C THR A 663 -11.31 -0.74 -2.44
N ALA A 664 -12.41 -1.40 -2.80
CA ALA A 664 -13.52 -1.66 -1.89
C ALA A 664 -13.14 -2.62 -0.76
N LYS A 665 -13.91 -2.58 0.35
CA LYS A 665 -13.69 -3.46 1.50
C LYS A 665 -13.76 -4.94 1.07
N GLY A 666 -12.68 -5.68 1.32
CA GLY A 666 -12.53 -7.08 0.90
C GLY A 666 -11.81 -7.27 -0.44
N GLY A 667 -11.52 -6.18 -1.17
CA GLY A 667 -10.71 -6.19 -2.37
C GLY A 667 -9.22 -6.36 -2.09
N SER A 668 -8.45 -6.68 -3.14
CA SER A 668 -7.02 -6.97 -3.07
C SER A 668 -6.21 -5.81 -2.50
N SER A 669 -6.37 -4.60 -3.02
CA SER A 669 -5.65 -3.41 -2.56
C SER A 669 -6.08 -2.93 -1.19
N TYR A 670 -7.38 -3.06 -0.86
CA TYR A 670 -7.85 -2.81 0.51
C TYR A 670 -7.15 -3.75 1.50
N GLY A 671 -7.05 -5.04 1.16
CA GLY A 671 -6.33 -6.04 1.95
C GLY A 671 -4.81 -5.79 1.99
N GLY A 672 -4.21 -5.35 0.89
CA GLY A 672 -2.80 -4.97 0.82
C GLY A 672 -2.47 -3.81 1.76
N LEU A 673 -3.34 -2.80 1.80
CA LEU A 673 -3.23 -1.68 2.74
C LEU A 673 -3.43 -2.11 4.20
N ASP A 674 -4.38 -2.99 4.50
CA ASP A 674 -4.56 -3.53 5.85
C ASP A 674 -3.33 -4.31 6.31
N LYS A 675 -2.73 -5.13 5.44
CA LYS A 675 -1.47 -5.84 5.70
C LYS A 675 -0.32 -4.86 5.93
N LEU A 676 -0.22 -3.79 5.13
CA LEU A 676 0.78 -2.74 5.34
C LEU A 676 0.61 -2.11 6.73
N VAL A 677 -0.60 -1.69 7.11
CA VAL A 677 -0.87 -1.08 8.42
C VAL A 677 -0.54 -2.03 9.58
N GLU A 678 -0.85 -3.32 9.45
CA GLU A 678 -0.46 -4.32 10.44
C GLU A 678 1.07 -4.35 10.61
N GLN A 679 1.81 -4.33 9.51
CA GLN A 679 3.28 -4.37 9.53
C GLN A 679 3.88 -3.08 10.13
N LEU A 680 3.30 -1.91 9.82
CA LEU A 680 3.72 -0.65 10.44
C LEU A 680 3.51 -0.66 11.96
N ARG A 681 2.44 -1.30 12.46
CA ARG A 681 2.20 -1.46 13.90
C ARG A 681 3.14 -2.44 14.58
N LEU A 682 3.60 -3.46 13.85
CA LEU A 682 4.57 -4.42 14.38
C LEU A 682 5.98 -3.83 14.47
N GLY A 683 6.29 -2.75 13.74
CA GLY A 683 7.64 -2.18 13.64
C GLY A 683 8.65 -3.21 13.13
N GLN A 684 8.24 -4.03 12.15
CA GLN A 684 8.98 -5.16 11.60
C GLN A 684 9.20 -5.06 10.11
#